data_AF-A0A409WN81-F1
#
_entry.id   AF-A0A409WN81-F1
#
_cell.length_a   1.000
_cell.length_b   1.000
_cell.length_c   1.000
_cell.angle_alpha   90.00
_cell.angle_beta   90.00
_cell.angle_gamma   90.00
#
_symmetry.space_group_name_H-M   'P 1'
#
loop_
_entity.id
_entity.type
_entity.pdbx_description
1 polymer ?
#
loop_
_entity_poly.entity_id
_entity_poly.type
_entity_poly.pdbx_seq_one_letter_code
_entity_poly.pdbx_strand_id
1 'polypeptide(L)'
;MADSDDYGFDDIVLDDQALALLDQEEQKYLHRPDTPHTIITPVVPEGHFNKRHKTTTGWTPGIGANISSIDVDDDLPEISLRGDGSYGIGGRMDPQTDRGQVIHHRNDSMQTITSHSRISDVHASGSRPYTSRQAISPNVRQKPSFHNENSRLQERPGHIQGNNDTNLLKAQMMELQKKLDEMREENSKMQSSLKAAIDTKLAKEGEVSILRKNIEKASQNHAAQLLQLKTEKEKVEMKQTQMQKDMKDELERLRSQMLFKQHELDSSMRKLPSSIRAKKVSRDFPSTPLSVPPITSAWTRGASQAHGSRRTADETPVRAPRLPIPSKLSPSKYPRKSPEKVRNLPGFQNAFETSTPVFSPSRKSDKGEKKADNDFTIFGGEVPAISYASQSIMGPADLTPQAIPRIADIDRIPAFMGSSASDFSQMNSEDMDIVPTENDEDALVEETETFQAINWKVELCRIILTHCHSSTGQITFQQLLGCSEYTKSPQDYTTSCSRILAVISNAARVEDLRSSVEIVCSSLLSLLEALRESQQLHSLAILMNLIGGLLLSLPMFHSILLSSHTTLSGDELSVVDIICKVILENLEPTKVHTQPDEIALESISLLQLLCFQVPQEFGNKIEAFAQNHSALFLILHTAQPTWLLERAAMLLVLLSTHHNMFRAILGMATFTGKERGEEEPIKNPFIERLCSLLIDFNRAPTANFKIYILMFLAQLSVTNPDACAVLVGSNVLIPSLVLYISHLTTSLWEEDESLASSAETTTSFVRALNQTTFLLYHLIFGIEPCLNLRYKLQHAPHRPFNNISHAFVVSFGRLSYCDPPSWIETEIRHELEFLSEIARDILEVVVDGPEGDSVWAAFQTEPHDASATDEEEMEARLIGGDR
;
A
#
# COMPACT_ATOMS: atom_id res chain seq x y z
N MET A 1 -46.78 5.94 -14.40
CA MET A 1 -46.67 6.36 -15.82
C MET A 1 -45.93 5.25 -16.55
N ALA A 2 -46.15 5.11 -17.85
CA ALA A 2 -45.48 4.14 -18.70
C ALA A 2 -44.51 4.87 -19.65
N ASP A 3 -43.94 4.12 -20.60
CA ASP A 3 -43.15 4.59 -21.75
C ASP A 3 -41.73 5.07 -21.37
N SER A 4 -40.65 4.69 -22.08
CA SER A 4 -40.48 3.72 -23.18
C SER A 4 -39.00 3.39 -23.41
N ASP A 5 -38.62 2.11 -23.50
CA ASP A 5 -37.29 1.65 -23.93
C ASP A 5 -37.39 0.96 -25.31
N ASP A 6 -37.28 1.73 -26.40
CA ASP A 6 -37.22 1.20 -27.78
C ASP A 6 -35.76 0.98 -28.21
N TYR A 7 -35.20 -0.18 -27.89
CA TYR A 7 -33.95 -0.66 -28.50
C TYR A 7 -34.23 -1.33 -29.85
N GLY A 8 -34.04 -0.57 -30.93
CA GLY A 8 -34.12 -1.08 -32.29
C GLY A 8 -32.97 -2.02 -32.62
N PHE A 9 -33.25 -3.33 -32.63
CA PHE A 9 -32.43 -4.31 -33.34
C PHE A 9 -32.83 -4.27 -34.82
N ASP A 10 -32.09 -3.51 -35.64
CA ASP A 10 -32.18 -3.63 -37.09
C ASP A 10 -31.51 -4.95 -37.52
N ASP A 11 -32.32 -5.95 -37.87
CA ASP A 11 -31.84 -7.19 -38.50
C ASP A 11 -31.10 -6.84 -39.81
N ILE A 12 -29.79 -7.12 -39.86
CA ILE A 12 -28.96 -6.87 -41.04
C ILE A 12 -29.30 -7.91 -42.12
N VAL A 13 -30.34 -7.63 -42.91
CA VAL A 13 -30.69 -8.39 -44.11
C VAL A 13 -29.67 -8.08 -45.19
N LEU A 14 -28.61 -8.90 -45.25
CA LEU A 14 -27.71 -8.96 -46.40
C LEU A 14 -28.51 -9.37 -47.64
N ASP A 15 -28.34 -8.64 -48.74
CA ASP A 15 -28.99 -8.99 -50.00
C ASP A 15 -28.27 -10.16 -50.72
N ASP A 16 -28.95 -10.76 -51.69
CA ASP A 16 -28.42 -11.88 -52.49
C ASP A 16 -27.11 -11.49 -53.22
N GLN A 17 -26.84 -10.20 -53.43
CA GLN A 17 -25.65 -9.70 -54.11
C GLN A 17 -24.44 -9.62 -53.15
N ALA A 18 -24.64 -9.20 -51.91
CA ALA A 18 -23.65 -9.27 -50.84
C ALA A 18 -23.29 -10.73 -50.50
N LEU A 19 -24.29 -11.62 -50.43
CA LEU A 19 -24.08 -13.05 -50.24
C LEU A 19 -23.30 -13.69 -51.39
N ALA A 20 -23.62 -13.34 -52.65
CA ALA A 20 -22.88 -13.81 -53.81
C ALA A 20 -21.42 -13.28 -53.89
N LEU A 21 -21.16 -12.08 -53.36
CA LEU A 21 -19.80 -11.56 -53.23
C LEU A 21 -18.99 -12.30 -52.17
N LEU A 22 -19.59 -12.64 -51.03
CA LEU A 22 -18.96 -13.45 -49.97
C LEU A 22 -18.61 -14.87 -50.46
N ASP A 23 -19.54 -15.57 -51.12
CA ASP A 23 -19.28 -16.90 -51.71
C ASP A 23 -18.16 -16.84 -52.77
N GLN A 24 -18.12 -15.78 -53.58
CA GLN A 24 -17.02 -15.57 -54.53
C GLN A 24 -15.67 -15.28 -53.84
N GLU A 25 -15.66 -14.66 -52.64
CA GLU A 25 -14.46 -14.44 -51.85
C GLU A 25 -13.95 -15.75 -51.20
N GLU A 26 -14.86 -16.54 -50.63
CA GLU A 26 -14.54 -17.85 -50.03
C GLU A 26 -13.97 -18.83 -51.07
N GLN A 27 -14.54 -18.87 -52.27
CA GLN A 27 -14.03 -19.69 -53.38
C GLN A 27 -12.62 -19.28 -53.84
N LYS A 28 -12.19 -18.02 -53.68
CA LYS A 28 -10.79 -17.61 -53.93
C LYS A 28 -9.84 -18.24 -52.92
N TYR A 29 -10.24 -18.35 -51.65
CA TYR A 29 -9.43 -18.97 -50.60
C TYR A 29 -9.33 -20.48 -50.77
N LEU A 30 -10.43 -21.17 -51.10
CA LEU A 30 -10.47 -22.61 -51.35
C LEU A 30 -9.62 -23.06 -52.56
N HIS A 31 -9.27 -22.15 -53.46
CA HIS A 31 -8.41 -22.43 -54.62
C HIS A 31 -6.92 -22.09 -54.42
N ARG A 32 -6.48 -21.78 -53.19
CA ARG A 32 -5.07 -21.62 -52.85
C ARG A 32 -4.42 -22.99 -52.61
N PRO A 33 -3.49 -23.47 -53.48
CA PRO A 33 -2.99 -24.84 -53.37
C PRO A 33 -1.97 -24.99 -52.23
N ASP A 34 -2.22 -25.95 -51.33
CA ASP A 34 -1.31 -26.28 -50.24
C ASP A 34 0.05 -26.81 -50.72
N THR A 35 1.13 -26.25 -50.20
CA THR A 35 2.48 -26.83 -50.32
C THR A 35 2.67 -27.96 -49.30
N PRO A 36 2.85 -29.23 -49.72
CA PRO A 36 2.77 -30.37 -48.80
C PRO A 36 4.03 -30.55 -47.96
N HIS A 37 3.91 -30.37 -46.64
CA HIS A 37 4.94 -30.79 -45.68
C HIS A 37 5.03 -32.32 -45.62
N THR A 38 6.19 -32.87 -45.99
CA THR A 38 6.41 -34.33 -46.02
C THR A 38 7.16 -34.79 -44.76
N ILE A 39 6.59 -35.74 -44.02
CA ILE A 39 7.20 -36.32 -42.81
C ILE A 39 8.02 -37.56 -43.20
N ILE A 40 9.34 -37.54 -42.98
CA ILE A 40 10.23 -38.70 -43.19
C ILE A 40 11.27 -38.78 -42.06
N THR A 41 11.47 -39.99 -41.51
CA THR A 41 12.51 -40.32 -40.53
C THR A 41 13.86 -40.63 -41.20
N PRO A 42 15.01 -40.27 -40.59
CA PRO A 42 16.31 -40.40 -41.24
C PRO A 42 16.92 -41.80 -41.15
N VAL A 43 17.36 -42.33 -42.30
CA VAL A 43 18.35 -43.42 -42.40
C VAL A 43 19.50 -42.95 -43.32
N VAL A 44 20.73 -43.28 -42.94
CA VAL A 44 21.98 -42.80 -43.56
C VAL A 44 22.22 -43.46 -44.93
N PRO A 45 22.58 -42.68 -45.97
CA PRO A 45 23.89 -42.91 -46.59
C PRO A 45 24.67 -41.64 -47.03
N GLU A 46 25.92 -41.91 -47.41
CA GLU A 46 27.04 -41.05 -47.83
C GLU A 46 26.74 -40.11 -49.02
N GLY A 47 27.46 -38.98 -49.18
CA GLY A 47 27.14 -38.05 -50.30
C GLY A 47 27.99 -36.82 -50.67
N HIS A 48 29.13 -36.50 -50.02
CA HIS A 48 30.19 -35.59 -50.53
C HIS A 48 29.90 -34.08 -50.86
N PHE A 49 30.88 -33.21 -50.53
CA PHE A 49 31.15 -31.84 -51.04
C PHE A 49 30.43 -30.57 -50.49
N ASN A 50 30.92 -30.10 -49.34
CA ASN A 50 31.72 -28.85 -49.22
C ASN A 50 31.17 -27.49 -49.71
N LYS A 51 30.66 -26.64 -48.79
CA LYS A 51 31.40 -25.45 -48.21
C LYS A 51 30.51 -24.45 -47.43
N ARG A 52 30.43 -24.59 -46.10
CA ARG A 52 30.42 -23.48 -45.12
C ARG A 52 30.66 -24.04 -43.73
N HIS A 53 31.81 -23.74 -43.11
CA HIS A 53 32.08 -24.17 -41.74
C HIS A 53 31.26 -23.33 -40.76
N LYS A 54 30.41 -23.99 -39.96
CA LYS A 54 29.99 -23.47 -38.66
C LYS A 54 31.04 -23.90 -37.62
N THR A 55 31.27 -23.09 -36.60
CA THR A 55 32.05 -23.49 -35.42
C THR A 55 31.26 -24.51 -34.60
N THR A 56 31.96 -25.50 -34.03
CA THR A 56 31.36 -26.73 -33.46
C THR A 56 31.14 -26.67 -31.95
N THR A 57 30.99 -25.48 -31.38
CA THR A 57 30.63 -25.24 -29.97
C THR A 57 29.33 -24.45 -29.93
N GLY A 58 28.20 -25.16 -29.78
CA GLY A 58 26.89 -24.54 -29.68
C GLY A 58 26.76 -23.69 -28.41
N TRP A 59 26.17 -22.50 -28.53
CA TRP A 59 25.78 -21.69 -27.37
C TRP A 59 24.56 -22.31 -26.70
N THR A 60 24.80 -23.15 -25.70
CA THR A 60 23.78 -23.48 -24.68
C THR A 60 23.73 -22.35 -23.66
N PRO A 61 22.57 -21.71 -23.40
CA PRO A 61 22.46 -20.74 -22.32
C PRO A 61 22.65 -21.45 -20.97
N GLY A 62 23.81 -21.25 -20.36
CA GLY A 62 24.20 -21.90 -19.12
C GLY A 62 23.47 -21.35 -17.90
N ILE A 63 23.11 -22.25 -16.98
CA ILE A 63 22.48 -21.92 -15.68
C ILE A 63 23.46 -21.13 -14.80
N GLY A 64 22.91 -20.27 -13.93
CA GLY A 64 23.61 -19.18 -13.24
C GLY A 64 24.97 -19.51 -12.62
N ALA A 65 25.94 -18.66 -12.92
CA ALA A 65 27.24 -18.61 -12.25
C ALA A 65 27.23 -17.55 -11.14
N ASN A 66 27.48 -17.97 -9.90
CA ASN A 66 27.88 -17.04 -8.85
C ASN A 66 29.26 -16.46 -9.16
N ILE A 67 29.41 -15.14 -9.06
CA ILE A 67 30.73 -14.50 -8.93
C ILE A 67 30.74 -13.76 -7.60
N SER A 68 31.38 -14.37 -6.61
CA SER A 68 31.81 -13.68 -5.39
C SER A 68 32.91 -12.69 -5.73
N SER A 69 32.81 -11.46 -5.23
CA SER A 69 33.74 -10.37 -5.50
C SER A 69 35.19 -10.69 -5.10
N ILE A 70 36.09 -10.59 -6.07
CA ILE A 70 37.50 -10.21 -5.85
C ILE A 70 37.78 -9.07 -6.84
N ASP A 71 38.22 -7.93 -6.33
CA ASP A 71 38.56 -6.78 -7.17
C ASP A 71 39.83 -7.06 -7.98
N VAL A 72 39.70 -6.96 -9.31
CA VAL A 72 40.79 -6.83 -10.28
C VAL A 72 40.28 -5.88 -11.36
N ASP A 73 41.08 -4.87 -11.71
CA ASP A 73 40.72 -3.83 -12.69
C ASP A 73 40.47 -4.37 -14.11
N ASP A 74 39.91 -3.51 -14.98
CA ASP A 74 39.54 -3.78 -16.39
C ASP A 74 40.73 -4.08 -17.33
N ASP A 75 41.42 -5.20 -17.10
CA ASP A 75 42.49 -5.71 -17.97
C ASP A 75 41.90 -6.55 -19.13
N LEU A 76 41.07 -5.89 -19.96
CA LEU A 76 40.64 -6.44 -21.25
C LEU A 76 41.88 -6.64 -22.14
N PRO A 77 42.05 -7.81 -22.80
CA PRO A 77 43.28 -8.11 -23.54
C PRO A 77 43.45 -7.15 -24.72
N GLU A 78 44.53 -6.36 -24.73
CA GLU A 78 44.89 -5.49 -25.86
C GLU A 78 45.08 -6.30 -27.14
N ILE A 79 44.05 -6.33 -28.00
CA ILE A 79 44.12 -6.98 -29.31
C ILE A 79 44.85 -6.05 -30.29
N SER A 80 46.17 -5.94 -30.11
CA SER A 80 47.03 -5.11 -30.95
C SER A 80 47.04 -5.60 -32.41
N LEU A 81 46.63 -4.71 -33.32
CA LEU A 81 46.76 -4.89 -34.76
C LEU A 81 48.23 -4.68 -35.16
N ARG A 82 48.85 -5.73 -35.68
CA ARG A 82 50.17 -5.63 -36.31
C ARG A 82 50.03 -5.05 -37.71
N GLY A 83 51.09 -4.39 -38.20
CA GLY A 83 51.10 -3.71 -39.51
C GLY A 83 50.99 -4.62 -40.73
N ASP A 84 50.89 -5.94 -40.53
CA ASP A 84 50.60 -6.97 -41.53
C ASP A 84 49.11 -7.36 -41.58
N GLY A 85 48.26 -6.78 -40.73
CA GLY A 85 46.83 -7.11 -40.61
C GLY A 85 46.55 -8.28 -39.67
N SER A 86 47.53 -8.81 -38.96
CA SER A 86 47.34 -9.86 -37.95
C SER A 86 47.03 -9.29 -36.56
N TYR A 87 46.16 -9.99 -35.82
CA TYR A 87 45.86 -9.69 -34.42
C TYR A 87 46.75 -10.54 -33.51
N GLY A 88 47.51 -9.90 -32.60
CA GLY A 88 48.42 -10.59 -31.68
C GLY A 88 47.99 -10.46 -30.22
N ILE A 89 47.78 -11.60 -29.54
CA ILE A 89 47.53 -11.64 -28.08
C ILE A 89 48.88 -11.76 -27.36
N GLY A 90 49.24 -10.74 -26.57
CA GLY A 90 50.54 -10.64 -25.89
C GLY A 90 50.55 -11.25 -24.48
N GLY A 91 50.72 -12.57 -24.37
CA GLY A 91 50.89 -13.21 -23.06
C GLY A 91 52.22 -12.86 -22.39
N ARG A 92 52.21 -12.08 -21.31
CA ARG A 92 53.36 -11.96 -20.39
C ARG A 92 53.57 -13.27 -19.62
N MET A 93 54.79 -13.79 -19.66
CA MET A 93 55.31 -14.69 -18.63
C MET A 93 56.40 -13.95 -17.85
N ASP A 94 56.40 -14.11 -16.52
CA ASP A 94 57.58 -13.95 -15.66
C ASP A 94 57.35 -14.74 -14.33
N PRO A 95 58.40 -15.02 -13.51
CA PRO A 95 58.51 -16.33 -12.87
C PRO A 95 58.36 -16.38 -11.33
N GLN A 96 58.53 -17.60 -10.78
CA GLN A 96 58.49 -17.94 -9.36
C GLN A 96 59.74 -17.48 -8.55
N THR A 97 59.52 -16.98 -7.33
CA THR A 97 60.31 -17.19 -6.08
C THR A 97 59.48 -16.60 -4.94
N ASP A 98 59.08 -17.30 -3.86
CA ASP A 98 59.77 -18.04 -2.78
C ASP A 98 60.14 -17.18 -1.53
N ARG A 99 60.00 -17.82 -0.35
CA ARG A 99 60.05 -17.40 1.06
C ARG A 99 60.83 -16.14 1.49
N GLY A 100 60.32 -15.44 2.53
CA GLY A 100 61.11 -14.55 3.40
C GLY A 100 60.38 -14.02 4.66
N GLN A 101 61.01 -14.07 5.85
CA GLN A 101 60.43 -13.72 7.16
C GLN A 101 60.84 -12.32 7.70
N VAL A 102 59.87 -11.59 8.29
CA VAL A 102 59.88 -10.82 9.57
C VAL A 102 60.91 -9.67 9.81
N ILE A 103 60.44 -8.60 10.51
CA ILE A 103 61.12 -7.64 11.44
C ILE A 103 60.74 -6.14 11.20
N HIS A 104 60.66 -5.35 12.29
CA HIS A 104 60.29 -3.91 12.34
C HIS A 104 61.40 -2.93 11.93
N HIS A 105 61.01 -1.79 11.31
CA HIS A 105 61.20 -0.38 11.76
C HIS A 105 60.57 0.54 10.68
N ARG A 106 59.88 1.66 10.91
CA ARG A 106 59.96 2.84 11.81
C ARG A 106 60.64 4.07 11.15
N ASN A 107 59.87 5.17 11.12
CA ASN A 107 60.20 6.60 10.91
C ASN A 107 60.38 7.19 9.49
N ASP A 108 59.73 8.36 9.34
CA ASP A 108 60.09 9.59 8.61
C ASP A 108 59.95 9.77 7.07
N SER A 109 58.94 10.57 6.73
CA SER A 109 59.08 11.93 6.14
C SER A 109 59.85 12.15 4.83
N MET A 110 59.12 12.50 3.77
CA MET A 110 59.56 13.48 2.77
C MET A 110 58.41 14.36 2.27
N GLN A 111 58.74 15.57 1.82
CA GLN A 111 57.83 16.59 1.31
C GLN A 111 57.98 16.78 -0.20
N THR A 112 56.87 16.94 -0.91
CA THR A 112 56.76 17.55 -2.25
C THR A 112 55.45 18.35 -2.24
N ILE A 113 55.39 19.68 -2.39
CA ILE A 113 56.09 20.60 -3.29
C ILE A 113 55.82 20.29 -4.77
N THR A 114 54.66 20.74 -5.22
CA THR A 114 54.35 21.15 -6.61
C THR A 114 53.40 22.35 -6.55
N SER A 115 53.43 23.23 -7.55
CA SER A 115 52.86 24.58 -7.42
C SER A 115 52.33 25.19 -8.72
N HIS A 116 51.40 26.13 -8.54
CA HIS A 116 50.94 27.14 -9.50
C HIS A 116 50.24 26.71 -10.80
N SER A 117 48.95 27.06 -10.89
CA SER A 117 48.48 28.00 -11.91
C SER A 117 47.39 28.92 -11.32
N ARG A 118 47.39 30.20 -11.70
CA ARG A 118 46.39 31.21 -11.30
C ARG A 118 45.88 31.92 -12.54
N ILE A 119 44.57 31.94 -12.74
CA ILE A 119 43.83 32.88 -13.63
C ILE A 119 42.49 33.14 -12.91
N SER A 120 42.38 34.16 -12.05
CA SER A 120 42.14 35.59 -12.36
C SER A 120 40.65 35.95 -12.39
N ASP A 121 40.14 36.46 -11.26
CA ASP A 121 38.80 37.03 -11.12
C ASP A 121 38.59 38.30 -11.95
N VAL A 122 37.34 38.56 -12.35
CA VAL A 122 36.88 39.88 -12.82
C VAL A 122 35.53 40.22 -12.19
N HIS A 123 35.48 41.28 -11.39
CA HIS A 123 34.24 41.82 -10.83
C HIS A 123 33.40 42.57 -11.88
N ALA A 124 32.07 42.49 -11.77
CA ALA A 124 31.16 43.47 -12.36
C ALA A 124 29.84 43.59 -11.57
N SER A 125 29.81 44.45 -10.53
CA SER A 125 28.57 44.91 -9.89
C SER A 125 28.08 46.20 -10.57
N GLY A 126 26.81 46.29 -11.01
CA GLY A 126 26.36 47.48 -11.76
C GLY A 126 24.85 47.67 -11.97
N SER A 127 24.21 48.36 -11.03
CA SER A 127 23.26 49.47 -11.27
C SER A 127 22.02 49.31 -12.20
N ARG A 128 20.83 49.34 -11.58
CA ARG A 128 19.66 50.11 -12.05
C ARG A 128 19.97 51.63 -12.00
N PRO A 129 19.11 52.59 -12.47
CA PRO A 129 17.78 52.47 -13.10
C PRO A 129 17.58 53.33 -14.39
N TYR A 130 16.41 53.26 -15.05
CA TYR A 130 15.42 54.37 -15.10
C TYR A 130 14.12 54.00 -15.83
N THR A 131 13.09 54.83 -15.65
CA THR A 131 11.77 54.73 -16.28
C THR A 131 11.64 55.64 -17.51
N SER A 132 10.79 55.26 -18.48
CA SER A 132 9.93 56.24 -19.16
C SER A 132 8.68 55.58 -19.77
N ARG A 133 7.59 56.35 -19.84
CA ARG A 133 6.42 56.07 -20.68
C ARG A 133 6.67 56.66 -22.07
N GLN A 134 6.09 56.06 -23.11
CA GLN A 134 5.16 56.79 -23.99
C GLN A 134 4.37 55.82 -24.88
N ALA A 135 3.19 56.28 -25.32
CA ALA A 135 2.35 55.63 -26.31
C ALA A 135 1.83 56.73 -27.26
N ILE A 136 1.54 56.40 -28.52
CA ILE A 136 0.45 56.98 -29.36
C ILE A 136 0.50 56.38 -30.78
N SER A 137 -0.70 55.99 -31.26
CA SER A 137 -1.17 55.77 -32.65
C SER A 137 -0.35 54.99 -33.70
N PRO A 138 -0.99 54.02 -34.42
CA PRO A 138 -0.54 53.60 -35.75
C PRO A 138 -0.93 54.63 -36.82
N ASN A 139 -0.35 54.56 -38.02
CA ASN A 139 -0.76 55.39 -39.16
C ASN A 139 -0.77 54.61 -40.49
N VAL A 140 -1.62 55.02 -41.41
CA VAL A 140 -1.95 54.34 -42.68
C VAL A 140 -0.80 54.42 -43.68
N ARG A 141 -0.58 53.36 -44.47
CA ARG A 141 0.33 53.38 -45.63
C ARG A 141 -0.36 52.90 -46.90
N GLN A 142 -0.13 53.62 -47.99
CA GLN A 142 -0.81 53.45 -49.28
C GLN A 142 -0.16 52.35 -50.15
N LYS A 143 -0.94 51.74 -51.05
CA LYS A 143 -0.42 50.88 -52.14
C LYS A 143 0.13 51.76 -53.29
N PRO A 144 1.26 51.39 -53.92
CA PRO A 144 1.75 52.05 -55.12
C PRO A 144 1.03 51.55 -56.39
N SER A 145 1.15 52.34 -57.46
CA SER A 145 0.70 52.01 -58.82
C SER A 145 1.81 51.34 -59.65
N PHE A 146 1.42 50.70 -60.75
CA PHE A 146 2.33 50.32 -61.84
C PHE A 146 1.83 50.90 -63.17
N HIS A 147 2.75 51.41 -63.98
CA HIS A 147 2.52 51.70 -65.39
C HIS A 147 2.62 50.41 -66.22
N ASN A 148 1.99 50.40 -67.39
CA ASN A 148 2.72 49.95 -68.58
C ASN A 148 2.27 50.74 -69.81
N GLU A 149 3.23 51.16 -70.65
CA GLU A 149 2.98 51.77 -71.95
C GLU A 149 3.42 50.79 -73.03
N ASN A 150 2.70 50.73 -74.16
CA ASN A 150 3.30 51.16 -75.44
C ASN A 150 2.29 51.29 -76.58
N SER A 151 2.73 51.94 -77.66
CA SER A 151 1.91 52.28 -78.84
C SER A 151 2.58 51.79 -80.13
N ARG A 152 1.80 51.50 -81.19
CA ARG A 152 1.88 52.22 -82.50
C ARG A 152 1.00 51.65 -83.63
N LEU A 153 0.14 52.53 -84.15
CA LEU A 153 0.00 52.95 -85.55
C LEU A 153 0.43 52.01 -86.71
N GLN A 154 -0.47 51.78 -87.66
CA GLN A 154 -0.15 51.84 -89.10
C GLN A 154 -1.38 52.21 -89.97
N GLU A 155 -1.14 52.62 -91.22
CA GLU A 155 -2.17 52.99 -92.23
C GLU A 155 -2.17 51.94 -93.40
N ARG A 156 -2.88 52.01 -94.55
CA ARG A 156 -3.56 53.12 -95.29
C ARG A 156 -4.79 52.54 -96.10
N PRO A 157 -5.28 53.02 -97.28
CA PRO A 157 -6.75 53.08 -97.50
C PRO A 157 -7.32 52.43 -98.79
N GLY A 158 -8.67 52.42 -98.91
CA GLY A 158 -9.42 52.26 -100.17
C GLY A 158 -10.44 51.10 -100.19
N HIS A 159 -11.48 51.07 -101.04
CA HIS A 159 -12.04 52.11 -101.94
C HIS A 159 -13.47 51.70 -102.43
N ILE A 160 -14.40 52.67 -102.50
CA ILE A 160 -15.75 52.71 -103.16
C ILE A 160 -16.87 51.67 -102.88
N GLN A 161 -18.10 52.21 -102.87
CA GLN A 161 -19.39 51.68 -103.39
C GLN A 161 -20.17 50.56 -102.66
N GLY A 162 -21.43 50.87 -102.32
CA GLY A 162 -22.38 49.90 -101.74
C GLY A 162 -23.66 50.51 -101.14
N ASN A 163 -24.49 51.22 -101.91
CA ASN A 163 -25.82 51.62 -101.43
C ASN A 163 -26.74 50.37 -101.34
N ASN A 164 -27.06 49.88 -100.13
CA ASN A 164 -28.32 49.17 -99.81
C ASN A 164 -28.54 48.80 -98.32
N ASP A 165 -27.52 48.85 -97.45
CA ASP A 165 -27.57 48.21 -96.11
C ASP A 165 -28.41 48.88 -95.00
N THR A 166 -29.22 49.90 -95.31
CA THR A 166 -29.99 50.65 -94.29
C THR A 166 -31.06 49.82 -93.57
N ASN A 167 -31.43 48.65 -94.10
CA ASN A 167 -32.33 47.70 -93.44
C ASN A 167 -31.57 46.60 -92.66
N LEU A 168 -30.41 46.15 -93.14
CA LEU A 168 -29.58 45.17 -92.43
C LEU A 168 -29.00 45.77 -91.15
N LEU A 169 -28.50 47.02 -91.22
CA LEU A 169 -27.99 47.74 -90.06
C LEU A 169 -29.08 48.00 -89.01
N LYS A 170 -30.34 48.19 -89.43
CA LYS A 170 -31.49 48.30 -88.52
C LYS A 170 -31.84 46.96 -87.84
N ALA A 171 -31.74 45.84 -88.55
CA ALA A 171 -31.92 44.52 -87.96
C ALA A 171 -30.85 44.25 -86.88
N GLN A 172 -29.58 44.52 -87.20
CA GLN A 172 -28.48 44.39 -86.23
C GLN A 172 -28.61 45.35 -85.04
N MET A 173 -29.07 46.60 -85.26
CA MET A 173 -29.37 47.51 -84.14
C MET A 173 -30.52 47.00 -83.26
N MET A 174 -31.59 46.44 -83.86
CA MET A 174 -32.72 45.89 -83.10
C MET A 174 -32.30 44.63 -82.32
N GLU A 175 -31.42 43.79 -82.89
CA GLU A 175 -30.85 42.62 -82.22
C GLU A 175 -29.90 43.01 -81.07
N LEU A 176 -29.03 43.99 -81.28
CA LEU A 176 -28.17 44.55 -80.22
C LEU A 176 -28.99 45.23 -79.11
N GLN A 177 -30.08 45.92 -79.46
CA GLN A 177 -30.98 46.51 -78.48
C GLN A 177 -31.71 45.44 -77.67
N LYS A 178 -32.27 44.41 -78.33
CA LYS A 178 -32.84 43.23 -77.66
C LYS A 178 -31.84 42.58 -76.71
N LYS A 179 -30.59 42.38 -77.14
CA LYS A 179 -29.53 41.78 -76.32
C LYS A 179 -29.08 42.65 -75.15
N LEU A 180 -29.15 43.98 -75.28
CA LEU A 180 -28.93 44.92 -74.17
C LEU A 180 -30.07 44.88 -73.15
N ASP A 181 -31.31 44.73 -73.60
CA ASP A 181 -32.47 44.65 -72.72
C ASP A 181 -32.57 43.28 -72.02
N GLU A 182 -32.22 42.18 -72.71
CA GLU A 182 -32.00 40.86 -72.10
C GLU A 182 -30.90 40.91 -71.03
N MET A 183 -29.74 41.51 -71.33
CA MET A 183 -28.65 41.66 -70.36
C MET A 183 -29.04 42.54 -69.15
N ARG A 184 -29.93 43.53 -69.34
CA ARG A 184 -30.50 44.33 -68.25
C ARG A 184 -31.46 43.51 -67.38
N GLU A 185 -32.29 42.67 -67.99
CA GLU A 185 -33.19 41.78 -67.26
C GLU A 185 -32.41 40.73 -66.46
N GLU A 186 -31.39 40.10 -67.04
CA GLU A 186 -30.49 39.18 -66.35
C GLU A 186 -29.74 39.86 -65.19
N ASN A 187 -29.22 41.07 -65.39
CA ASN A 187 -28.53 41.82 -64.33
C ASN A 187 -29.49 42.24 -63.20
N SER A 188 -30.72 42.64 -63.54
CA SER A 188 -31.79 42.92 -62.57
C SER A 188 -32.16 41.67 -61.75
N LYS A 189 -32.28 40.51 -62.42
CA LYS A 189 -32.55 39.21 -61.80
C LYS A 189 -31.39 38.71 -60.93
N MET A 190 -30.15 38.98 -61.33
CA MET A 190 -28.95 38.68 -60.55
C MET A 190 -28.86 39.56 -59.29
N GLN A 191 -29.17 40.86 -59.40
CA GLN A 191 -29.22 41.77 -58.25
C GLN A 191 -30.34 41.42 -57.26
N SER A 192 -31.52 40.99 -57.74
CA SER A 192 -32.60 40.57 -56.85
C SER A 192 -32.28 39.23 -56.16
N SER A 193 -31.66 38.29 -56.86
CA SER A 193 -31.16 37.02 -56.28
C SER A 193 -30.06 37.27 -55.24
N LEU A 194 -29.07 38.11 -55.54
CA LEU A 194 -28.00 38.49 -54.61
C LEU A 194 -28.56 39.19 -53.36
N LYS A 195 -29.58 40.04 -53.51
CA LYS A 195 -30.25 40.65 -52.35
C LYS A 195 -30.97 39.59 -51.51
N ALA A 196 -31.72 38.68 -52.12
CA ALA A 196 -32.39 37.59 -51.40
C ALA A 196 -31.39 36.67 -50.65
N ALA A 197 -30.19 36.44 -51.21
CA ALA A 197 -29.12 35.71 -50.55
C ALA A 197 -28.55 36.45 -49.32
N ILE A 198 -28.46 37.79 -49.39
CA ILE A 198 -28.05 38.63 -48.25
C ILE A 198 -29.13 38.64 -47.16
N ASP A 199 -30.39 38.85 -47.53
CA ASP A 199 -31.52 38.91 -46.61
C ASP A 199 -31.73 37.56 -45.89
N THR A 200 -31.55 36.42 -46.58
CA THR A 200 -31.61 35.08 -45.97
C THR A 200 -30.38 34.75 -45.10
N LYS A 201 -29.19 35.25 -45.43
CA LYS A 201 -28.01 35.13 -44.53
C LYS A 201 -28.22 35.90 -43.23
N LEU A 202 -28.73 37.14 -43.31
CA LEU A 202 -29.04 37.97 -42.14
C LEU A 202 -30.10 37.33 -41.23
N ALA A 203 -31.11 36.67 -41.79
CA ALA A 203 -32.09 35.91 -41.02
C ALA A 203 -31.44 34.77 -40.21
N LYS A 204 -30.61 33.93 -40.86
CA LYS A 204 -29.89 32.83 -40.21
C LYS A 204 -28.89 33.31 -39.15
N GLU A 205 -28.20 34.43 -39.38
CA GLU A 205 -27.32 35.04 -38.36
C GLU A 205 -28.12 35.51 -37.13
N GLY A 206 -29.35 36.00 -37.32
CA GLY A 206 -30.28 36.30 -36.23
C GLY A 206 -30.67 35.07 -35.41
N GLU A 207 -31.03 33.96 -36.08
CA GLU A 207 -31.39 32.69 -35.43
C GLU A 207 -30.21 32.10 -34.64
N VAL A 208 -29.00 32.08 -35.21
CA VAL A 208 -27.78 31.62 -34.52
C VAL A 208 -27.46 32.52 -33.31
N SER A 209 -27.70 33.83 -33.39
CA SER A 209 -27.54 34.75 -32.26
C SER A 209 -28.51 34.45 -31.12
N ILE A 210 -29.77 34.11 -31.43
CA ILE A 210 -30.78 33.68 -30.44
C ILE A 210 -30.38 32.33 -29.80
N LEU A 211 -29.92 31.36 -30.59
CA LEU A 211 -29.46 30.06 -30.07
C LEU A 211 -28.26 30.21 -29.13
N ARG A 212 -27.23 30.98 -29.52
CA ARG A 212 -26.07 31.28 -28.66
C ARG A 212 -26.49 31.90 -27.33
N LYS A 213 -27.43 32.86 -27.36
CA LYS A 213 -27.95 33.52 -26.15
C LYS A 213 -28.80 32.59 -25.27
N ASN A 214 -29.50 31.62 -25.85
CA ASN A 214 -30.21 30.60 -25.11
C ASN A 214 -29.25 29.60 -24.44
N ILE A 215 -28.18 29.19 -25.13
CA ILE A 215 -27.12 28.32 -24.58
C ILE A 215 -26.38 29.04 -23.43
N GLU A 216 -26.02 30.32 -23.62
CA GLU A 216 -25.41 31.15 -22.57
C GLU A 216 -26.32 31.22 -21.33
N LYS A 217 -27.61 31.47 -21.52
CA LYS A 217 -28.60 31.51 -20.43
C LYS A 217 -28.78 30.14 -19.74
N ALA A 218 -28.74 29.04 -20.50
CA ALA A 218 -28.79 27.69 -19.94
C ALA A 218 -27.55 27.39 -19.09
N SER A 219 -26.36 27.77 -19.57
CA SER A 219 -25.09 27.65 -18.82
C SER A 219 -25.11 28.49 -17.53
N GLN A 220 -25.59 29.73 -17.59
CA GLN A 220 -25.76 30.59 -16.40
C GLN A 220 -26.75 29.99 -15.38
N ASN A 221 -27.87 29.43 -15.85
CA ASN A 221 -28.83 28.73 -14.98
C ASN A 221 -28.21 27.49 -14.31
N HIS A 222 -27.47 26.67 -15.07
CA HIS A 222 -26.81 25.47 -14.55
C HIS A 222 -25.73 25.82 -13.52
N ALA A 223 -24.91 26.85 -13.79
CA ALA A 223 -23.94 27.37 -12.82
C ALA A 223 -24.61 27.87 -11.53
N ALA A 224 -25.79 28.50 -11.62
CA ALA A 224 -26.56 28.92 -10.45
C ALA A 224 -27.12 27.73 -9.65
N GLN A 225 -27.58 26.65 -10.32
CA GLN A 225 -28.03 25.42 -9.67
C GLN A 225 -26.89 24.69 -8.96
N LEU A 226 -25.72 24.56 -9.60
CA LEU A 226 -24.52 23.99 -8.99
C LEU A 226 -24.06 24.81 -7.76
N LEU A 227 -24.18 26.13 -7.81
CA LEU A 227 -23.90 26.99 -6.65
C LEU A 227 -24.90 26.73 -5.51
N GLN A 228 -26.20 26.63 -5.82
CA GLN A 228 -27.22 26.30 -4.82
C GLN A 228 -26.93 24.94 -4.14
N LEU A 229 -26.73 23.87 -4.92
CA LEU A 229 -26.39 22.54 -4.42
C LEU A 229 -25.12 22.54 -3.55
N LYS A 230 -24.08 23.28 -3.92
CA LYS A 230 -22.88 23.45 -3.08
C LYS A 230 -23.22 24.12 -1.73
N THR A 231 -24.00 25.20 -1.72
CA THR A 231 -24.43 25.84 -0.46
C THR A 231 -25.41 25.00 0.35
N GLU A 232 -26.07 24.00 -0.22
CA GLU A 232 -26.93 23.07 0.52
C GLU A 232 -26.12 21.92 1.12
N LYS A 233 -25.17 21.34 0.36
CA LYS A 233 -24.19 20.39 0.89
C LYS A 233 -23.43 20.98 2.09
N GLU A 234 -22.92 22.20 1.96
CA GLU A 234 -22.20 22.91 3.02
C GLU A 234 -23.06 23.09 4.30
N LYS A 235 -24.37 23.37 4.16
CA LYS A 235 -25.32 23.47 5.29
C LYS A 235 -25.63 22.11 5.92
N VAL A 236 -25.60 21.01 5.17
CA VAL A 236 -25.74 19.64 5.70
C VAL A 236 -24.48 19.24 6.45
N GLU A 237 -23.31 19.53 5.90
CA GLU A 237 -22.00 19.25 6.50
C GLU A 237 -21.77 20.04 7.80
N MET A 238 -22.17 21.32 7.84
CA MET A 238 -22.22 22.12 9.08
C MET A 238 -23.17 21.54 10.14
N LYS A 239 -24.30 20.92 9.74
CA LYS A 239 -25.21 20.24 10.68
C LYS A 239 -24.63 18.92 11.19
N GLN A 240 -23.98 18.15 10.32
CA GLN A 240 -23.37 16.87 10.66
C GLN A 240 -22.19 17.04 11.63
N THR A 241 -21.32 18.01 11.36
CA THR A 241 -20.19 18.36 12.27
C THR A 241 -20.66 18.90 13.61
N GLN A 242 -21.72 19.73 13.63
CA GLN A 242 -22.36 20.16 14.87
C GLN A 242 -22.97 18.98 15.65
N MET A 243 -23.67 18.06 14.98
CA MET A 243 -24.26 16.87 15.61
C MET A 243 -23.18 15.91 16.18
N GLN A 244 -22.07 15.70 15.47
CA GLN A 244 -20.92 14.93 15.97
C GLN A 244 -20.32 15.58 17.23
N LYS A 245 -20.24 16.91 17.26
CA LYS A 245 -19.77 17.65 18.42
C LYS A 245 -20.74 17.50 19.60
N ASP A 246 -22.04 17.70 19.40
CA ASP A 246 -23.03 17.59 20.48
C ASP A 246 -23.08 16.16 21.06
N MET A 247 -22.91 15.14 20.22
CA MET A 247 -22.75 13.74 20.65
C MET A 247 -21.46 13.51 21.47
N LYS A 248 -20.36 14.16 21.11
CA LYS A 248 -19.09 14.10 21.87
C LYS A 248 -19.22 14.82 23.22
N ASP A 249 -19.83 16.00 23.24
CA ASP A 249 -20.05 16.78 24.46
C ASP A 249 -21.00 16.03 25.42
N GLU A 250 -21.98 15.27 24.90
CA GLU A 250 -22.80 14.36 25.71
C GLU A 250 -22.02 13.12 26.22
N LEU A 251 -21.17 12.51 25.39
CA LEU A 251 -20.28 11.43 25.86
C LEU A 251 -19.33 11.91 26.97
N GLU A 252 -18.79 13.12 26.88
CA GLU A 252 -17.95 13.71 27.92
C GLU A 252 -18.75 14.03 29.20
N ARG A 253 -20.01 14.48 29.05
CA ARG A 253 -20.96 14.67 30.16
C ARG A 253 -21.28 13.36 30.88
N LEU A 254 -21.56 12.28 30.13
CA LEU A 254 -21.84 10.95 30.69
C LEU A 254 -20.60 10.34 31.35
N ARG A 255 -19.42 10.45 30.71
CA ARG A 255 -18.13 10.04 31.30
C ARG A 255 -17.82 10.77 32.59
N SER A 256 -18.09 12.07 32.64
CA SER A 256 -17.96 12.89 33.85
C SER A 256 -18.93 12.45 34.95
N GLN A 257 -20.18 12.12 34.60
CA GLN A 257 -21.17 11.61 35.55
C GLN A 257 -20.79 10.23 36.09
N MET A 258 -20.24 9.33 35.26
CA MET A 258 -19.70 8.05 35.70
C MET A 258 -18.50 8.21 36.62
N LEU A 259 -17.56 9.12 36.30
CA LEU A 259 -16.40 9.41 37.14
C LEU A 259 -16.82 9.98 38.51
N PHE A 260 -17.82 10.87 38.55
CA PHE A 260 -18.40 11.36 39.79
C PHE A 260 -19.08 10.24 40.60
N LYS A 261 -19.86 9.35 39.96
CA LYS A 261 -20.44 8.17 40.62
C LYS A 261 -19.37 7.22 41.17
N GLN A 262 -18.29 6.97 40.42
CA GLN A 262 -17.17 6.15 40.88
C GLN A 262 -16.51 6.77 42.11
N HIS A 263 -16.20 8.07 42.08
CA HIS A 263 -15.65 8.78 43.23
C HIS A 263 -16.64 8.83 44.42
N GLU A 264 -17.94 8.91 44.17
CA GLU A 264 -18.97 8.82 45.21
C GLU A 264 -18.96 7.43 45.88
N LEU A 265 -18.94 6.34 45.09
CA LEU A 265 -18.82 4.97 45.59
C LEU A 265 -17.51 4.76 46.36
N ASP A 266 -16.36 5.15 45.82
CA ASP A 266 -15.05 5.10 46.49
C ASP A 266 -15.06 5.89 47.81
N SER A 267 -15.69 7.06 47.84
CA SER A 267 -15.83 7.87 49.06
C SER A 267 -16.80 7.25 50.07
N SER A 268 -17.78 6.47 49.60
CA SER A 268 -18.73 5.75 50.44
C SER A 268 -18.09 4.51 51.07
N MET A 269 -17.38 3.70 50.30
CA MET A 269 -16.65 2.53 50.80
C MET A 269 -15.49 2.90 51.76
N ARG A 270 -14.95 4.13 51.65
CA ARG A 270 -13.96 4.67 52.59
C ARG A 270 -14.55 5.27 53.88
N LYS A 271 -15.88 5.29 54.05
CA LYS A 271 -16.51 5.58 55.35
C LYS A 271 -16.34 4.36 56.26
N LEU A 272 -15.32 4.41 57.12
CA LEU A 272 -15.09 3.44 58.18
C LEU A 272 -16.40 3.10 58.91
N PRO A 273 -16.75 1.81 59.09
CA PRO A 273 -18.02 1.44 59.70
C PRO A 273 -18.09 1.96 61.13
N SER A 274 -19.02 2.86 61.39
CA SER A 274 -19.22 3.53 62.68
C SER A 274 -19.90 2.60 63.70
N SER A 275 -19.21 1.52 64.05
CA SER A 275 -19.66 0.46 64.94
C SER A 275 -18.62 0.20 66.03
N ILE A 276 -18.84 0.82 67.21
CA ILE A 276 -18.60 0.30 68.58
C ILE A 276 -18.61 1.47 69.57
N ARG A 277 -19.58 1.44 70.51
CA ARG A 277 -19.72 2.29 71.72
C ARG A 277 -19.93 3.81 71.47
N ALA A 278 -20.63 4.55 72.35
CA ALA A 278 -21.24 4.19 73.64
C ALA A 278 -22.67 4.75 73.80
N LYS A 279 -23.47 4.13 74.67
CA LYS A 279 -24.66 4.75 75.26
C LYS A 279 -24.26 5.99 76.07
N LYS A 280 -25.06 7.07 76.05
CA LYS A 280 -25.89 7.57 77.19
C LYS A 280 -26.23 9.08 77.05
N VAL A 281 -27.40 9.46 77.58
CA VAL A 281 -27.90 10.84 77.90
C VAL A 281 -28.43 11.67 76.72
N SER A 282 -29.68 12.12 76.86
CA SER A 282 -30.36 13.10 76.00
C SER A 282 -29.99 14.54 76.36
N ARG A 283 -29.96 15.44 75.36
CA ARG A 283 -30.51 16.80 75.52
C ARG A 283 -30.85 17.47 74.18
N ASP A 284 -31.82 18.36 74.23
CA ASP A 284 -32.51 18.95 73.09
C ASP A 284 -31.86 20.26 72.60
N PHE A 285 -31.78 20.44 71.27
CA PHE A 285 -31.76 21.72 70.52
C PHE A 285 -30.62 22.76 70.81
N PRO A 286 -30.45 23.83 70.00
CA PRO A 286 -30.53 23.93 68.53
C PRO A 286 -29.34 24.70 67.88
N SER A 287 -29.29 24.69 66.53
CA SER A 287 -28.81 25.75 65.61
C SER A 287 -27.44 26.46 65.76
N THR A 288 -26.66 26.41 64.66
CA THR A 288 -25.56 27.33 64.23
C THR A 288 -24.28 27.42 65.09
N PRO A 289 -23.10 27.38 64.43
CA PRO A 289 -22.32 28.58 64.05
C PRO A 289 -22.01 28.63 62.53
N LEU A 290 -21.71 29.74 61.86
CA LEU A 290 -20.73 30.84 62.07
C LEU A 290 -19.25 30.46 61.79
N SER A 291 -18.46 31.47 61.38
CA SER A 291 -17.26 31.35 60.52
C SER A 291 -15.99 31.93 61.18
N VAL A 292 -14.86 31.99 60.42
CA VAL A 292 -13.61 32.77 60.68
C VAL A 292 -12.64 32.12 61.70
N PRO A 293 -11.29 32.25 61.60
CA PRO A 293 -10.35 32.27 60.44
C PRO A 293 -9.16 31.26 60.60
N PRO A 294 -8.23 31.16 59.63
CA PRO A 294 -6.91 30.52 59.83
C PRO A 294 -5.81 31.54 60.24
N ILE A 295 -4.93 31.19 61.20
CA ILE A 295 -3.57 31.77 61.38
C ILE A 295 -2.75 30.95 62.41
N THR A 296 -1.41 31.04 62.33
CA THR A 296 -0.39 30.44 63.22
C THR A 296 -0.35 28.90 63.40
N SER A 297 0.67 28.29 62.77
CA SER A 297 1.53 27.31 63.45
C SER A 297 3.00 27.54 63.06
N ALA A 298 3.72 28.27 63.90
CA ALA A 298 5.18 28.16 63.99
C ALA A 298 5.53 26.95 64.90
N TRP A 299 6.79 26.86 65.35
CA TRP A 299 7.44 25.65 65.90
C TRP A 299 7.76 24.65 64.77
N THR A 300 8.95 24.04 64.68
CA THR A 300 10.04 23.89 65.68
C THR A 300 11.42 24.18 65.07
N ARG A 301 12.37 24.75 65.83
CA ARG A 301 13.78 24.92 65.43
C ARG A 301 14.73 24.82 66.63
N GLY A 302 15.81 24.02 66.49
CA GLY A 302 16.92 23.85 67.44
C GLY A 302 17.53 22.45 67.27
N ALA A 303 18.71 22.26 66.67
CA ALA A 303 20.08 22.49 67.22
C ALA A 303 20.43 21.43 68.28
N SER A 304 21.47 20.59 68.13
CA SER A 304 22.91 20.82 67.85
C SER A 304 23.57 19.51 67.30
N GLN A 305 24.84 19.30 66.92
CA GLN A 305 26.14 20.02 66.69
C GLN A 305 27.09 18.98 65.99
N ALA A 306 28.27 19.22 65.41
CA ALA A 306 28.91 20.38 64.74
C ALA A 306 30.27 19.95 64.10
N HIS A 307 30.87 20.80 63.25
CA HIS A 307 32.21 20.72 62.61
C HIS A 307 32.46 19.62 61.53
N GLY A 308 32.98 20.03 60.36
CA GLY A 308 33.21 19.11 59.22
C GLY A 308 33.98 19.59 57.95
N SER A 309 34.50 20.82 57.89
CA SER A 309 35.51 21.31 56.90
C SER A 309 35.22 21.29 55.37
N ARG A 310 35.12 22.52 54.80
CA ARG A 310 35.63 23.01 53.48
C ARG A 310 35.09 22.45 52.13
N ARG A 311 34.52 23.39 51.35
CA ARG A 311 34.53 23.54 49.86
C ARG A 311 33.83 22.43 49.06
N THR A 312 33.24 22.69 47.88
CA THR A 312 33.16 23.89 47.03
C THR A 312 31.72 24.41 46.89
N ALA A 313 31.53 25.54 46.20
CA ALA A 313 30.23 25.99 45.72
C ALA A 313 30.06 25.65 44.24
N ASP A 314 28.81 25.40 43.82
CA ASP A 314 28.17 26.09 42.69
C ASP A 314 26.65 25.99 42.88
N GLU A 315 25.94 27.11 42.66
CA GLU A 315 24.53 27.26 43.05
C GLU A 315 23.60 27.25 41.82
N THR A 316 22.53 26.45 41.86
CA THR A 316 21.49 26.47 40.82
C THR A 316 20.58 27.71 40.97
N PRO A 317 20.09 28.29 39.86
CA PRO A 317 19.79 29.72 39.82
C PRO A 317 18.43 30.13 40.41
N VAL A 318 18.44 31.15 41.28
CA VAL A 318 17.23 31.86 41.73
C VAL A 318 16.77 32.86 40.67
N ARG A 319 15.47 32.83 40.33
CA ARG A 319 14.86 33.67 39.30
C ARG A 319 14.75 35.14 39.75
N ALA A 320 15.51 36.03 39.13
CA ALA A 320 15.57 37.45 39.52
C ALA A 320 14.32 38.27 39.14
N PRO A 321 13.84 39.19 40.00
CA PRO A 321 12.85 40.20 39.64
C PRO A 321 13.49 41.38 38.89
N ARG A 322 12.72 42.05 38.01
CA ARG A 322 13.12 43.33 37.40
C ARG A 322 11.98 44.35 37.43
N LEU A 323 12.36 45.60 37.66
CA LEU A 323 11.52 46.81 37.62
C LEU A 323 11.58 47.49 36.23
N PRO A 324 10.72 48.48 35.93
CA PRO A 324 10.26 48.78 34.56
C PRO A 324 11.04 49.89 33.84
N ILE A 325 10.76 50.10 32.54
CA ILE A 325 10.90 51.33 31.70
C ILE A 325 10.86 50.92 30.19
N PRO A 326 10.25 51.66 29.24
CA PRO A 326 9.10 52.57 29.28
C PRO A 326 8.01 52.15 28.25
N SER A 327 7.20 53.10 27.74
CA SER A 327 6.00 52.87 26.91
C SER A 327 6.21 52.92 25.38
N LYS A 328 5.32 52.23 24.64
CA LYS A 328 4.78 52.69 23.34
C LYS A 328 3.43 52.00 22.97
N LEU A 329 2.36 52.78 23.15
CA LEU A 329 1.04 52.78 22.48
C LEU A 329 0.58 51.57 21.64
N SER A 330 -0.58 51.01 22.00
CA SER A 330 -1.57 50.38 21.11
C SER A 330 -3.01 50.62 21.64
N PRO A 331 -4.06 50.65 20.81
CA PRO A 331 -5.25 51.45 21.12
C PRO A 331 -6.50 50.72 21.67
N SER A 332 -7.23 51.46 22.51
CA SER A 332 -8.68 51.50 22.78
C SER A 332 -9.59 50.27 22.59
N LYS A 333 -10.40 49.97 23.62
CA LYS A 333 -11.52 49.02 23.58
C LYS A 333 -12.82 49.72 23.16
N TYR A 334 -13.68 49.03 22.39
CA TYR A 334 -15.10 49.38 22.22
C TYR A 334 -16.01 48.34 22.90
N PRO A 335 -17.13 48.75 23.53
CA PRO A 335 -18.08 47.84 24.17
C PRO A 335 -19.09 47.27 23.17
N ARG A 336 -19.42 45.97 23.28
CA ARG A 336 -20.57 45.39 22.57
C ARG A 336 -21.87 45.81 23.25
N LYS A 337 -22.83 46.32 22.47
CA LYS A 337 -24.23 46.53 22.88
C LYS A 337 -25.09 45.35 22.41
N SER A 338 -26.14 45.05 23.17
CA SER A 338 -27.22 44.14 22.77
C SER A 338 -28.36 44.92 22.08
N PRO A 339 -28.96 44.40 20.99
CA PRO A 339 -30.36 44.66 20.67
C PRO A 339 -31.22 43.67 21.51
N GLU A 340 -32.16 44.07 22.36
CA GLU A 340 -33.33 44.93 22.18
C GLU A 340 -34.56 44.14 21.66
N LYS A 341 -35.61 44.09 22.49
CA LYS A 341 -36.86 43.36 22.22
C LYS A 341 -37.88 44.31 21.58
N VAL A 342 -38.44 43.94 20.44
CA VAL A 342 -39.67 44.55 19.92
C VAL A 342 -40.85 43.61 20.17
N ARG A 343 -41.92 44.14 20.77
CA ARG A 343 -43.25 43.53 20.83
C ARG A 343 -44.14 44.22 19.80
N ASN A 344 -45.05 43.46 19.17
CA ASN A 344 -46.33 43.82 18.51
C ASN A 344 -46.56 42.84 17.34
N LEU A 345 -47.76 42.45 16.92
CA LEU A 345 -49.14 42.50 17.47
C LEU A 345 -49.91 41.31 16.82
N PRO A 346 -51.11 40.88 17.30
CA PRO A 346 -51.71 39.62 16.90
C PRO A 346 -52.55 39.68 15.62
N GLY A 347 -52.67 38.53 14.95
CA GLY A 347 -53.84 38.17 14.15
C GLY A 347 -53.73 38.36 12.63
N PHE A 348 -53.25 37.33 11.93
CA PHE A 348 -53.84 36.86 10.68
C PHE A 348 -53.59 35.34 10.55
N GLN A 349 -54.61 34.58 10.14
CA GLN A 349 -54.51 33.14 9.90
C GLN A 349 -54.42 32.87 8.39
N ASN A 350 -53.43 32.08 8.00
CA ASN A 350 -53.56 31.01 7.01
C ASN A 350 -52.89 29.79 7.70
N ALA A 351 -53.54 28.64 7.93
CA ALA A 351 -54.45 27.86 7.10
C ALA A 351 -53.73 27.30 5.86
N PHE A 352 -53.75 25.97 5.72
CA PHE A 352 -52.86 25.17 4.87
C PHE A 352 -51.38 25.25 5.36
N GLU A 353 -50.67 24.14 5.65
CA GLU A 353 -51.02 22.73 5.50
C GLU A 353 -50.29 21.80 6.48
N THR A 354 -50.73 20.53 6.47
CA THR A 354 -50.25 19.30 7.13
C THR A 354 -48.72 19.12 7.30
N SER A 355 -48.18 18.33 8.24
CA SER A 355 -48.72 17.62 9.43
C SER A 355 -47.54 17.11 10.29
N THR A 356 -47.69 17.03 11.61
CA THR A 356 -46.76 16.32 12.51
C THR A 356 -47.49 15.28 13.36
N PRO A 357 -46.81 14.16 13.66
CA PRO A 357 -46.64 13.73 15.06
C PRO A 357 -45.14 13.57 15.37
N VAL A 358 -44.57 13.99 16.51
CA VAL A 358 -45.00 13.93 17.92
C VAL A 358 -44.95 12.51 18.50
N PHE A 359 -43.81 12.24 19.18
CA PHE A 359 -43.61 11.36 20.33
C PHE A 359 -44.84 10.61 20.90
N SER A 360 -44.66 9.32 21.22
CA SER A 360 -44.49 8.82 22.61
C SER A 360 -44.44 7.26 22.64
N PRO A 361 -44.67 6.51 23.74
CA PRO A 361 -43.54 5.84 24.39
C PRO A 361 -43.75 4.34 24.74
N SER A 362 -42.70 3.74 25.32
CA SER A 362 -42.71 2.60 26.28
C SER A 362 -43.40 1.27 25.89
N ARG A 363 -42.62 0.19 26.00
CA ARG A 363 -43.07 -1.21 25.92
C ARG A 363 -44.25 -1.53 26.85
N LYS A 364 -45.18 -2.37 26.37
CA LYS A 364 -45.72 -3.49 27.14
C LYS A 364 -45.69 -4.76 26.27
N SER A 365 -45.41 -5.89 26.89
CA SER A 365 -45.48 -7.21 26.27
C SER A 365 -46.89 -7.78 26.37
N ASP A 366 -47.33 -8.54 25.36
CA ASP A 366 -48.27 -9.64 25.60
C ASP A 366 -48.07 -10.79 24.58
N LYS A 367 -48.67 -11.95 24.87
CA LYS A 367 -48.44 -13.23 24.18
C LYS A 367 -49.20 -13.35 22.84
N GLY A 368 -48.64 -14.07 21.88
CA GLY A 368 -49.36 -14.53 20.69
C GLY A 368 -48.56 -15.47 19.79
N GLU A 369 -48.96 -16.74 19.70
CA GLU A 369 -48.48 -17.66 18.66
C GLU A 369 -49.17 -17.39 17.31
N LYS A 370 -48.42 -17.40 16.18
CA LYS A 370 -48.61 -18.35 15.05
C LYS A 370 -47.86 -17.96 13.75
N LYS A 371 -46.86 -18.77 13.43
CA LYS A 371 -46.67 -19.56 12.19
C LYS A 371 -46.79 -18.90 10.78
N ALA A 372 -45.76 -19.18 9.97
CA ALA A 372 -45.64 -19.20 8.50
C ALA A 372 -45.21 -17.90 7.77
N ASP A 373 -44.12 -18.06 7.00
CA ASP A 373 -43.78 -17.58 5.63
C ASP A 373 -44.19 -16.11 5.25
N ASN A 374 -43.32 -15.24 4.71
CA ASN A 374 -42.24 -15.46 3.73
C ASN A 374 -41.22 -14.27 3.68
N ASP A 375 -40.16 -14.41 2.88
CA ASP A 375 -39.36 -13.35 2.18
C ASP A 375 -38.48 -12.29 2.88
N PHE A 376 -37.30 -12.11 2.27
CA PHE A 376 -36.47 -10.90 2.04
C PHE A 376 -36.12 -9.88 3.16
N THR A 377 -34.83 -9.89 3.52
CA THR A 377 -33.92 -8.71 3.63
C THR A 377 -32.49 -9.27 3.49
N ILE A 378 -31.54 -8.75 2.70
CA ILE A 378 -31.13 -7.37 2.39
C ILE A 378 -30.62 -6.62 3.63
N PHE A 379 -29.46 -7.05 4.14
CA PHE A 379 -28.25 -6.22 4.31
C PHE A 379 -27.09 -7.10 4.82
N GLY A 380 -26.12 -7.39 3.95
CA GLY A 380 -24.96 -8.23 4.28
C GLY A 380 -23.66 -7.54 3.88
N GLY A 381 -23.04 -6.82 4.81
CA GLY A 381 -21.69 -6.28 4.65
C GLY A 381 -20.78 -6.93 5.69
N GLU A 382 -20.04 -7.96 5.30
CA GLU A 382 -19.15 -8.68 6.22
C GLU A 382 -17.82 -7.93 6.40
N VAL A 383 -17.57 -7.49 7.63
CA VAL A 383 -16.21 -7.22 8.11
C VAL A 383 -15.66 -8.55 8.66
N PRO A 384 -14.46 -9.01 8.26
CA PRO A 384 -13.91 -10.28 8.70
C PRO A 384 -13.50 -10.23 10.19
N ALA A 385 -14.46 -10.50 11.08
CA ALA A 385 -14.24 -10.64 12.51
C ALA A 385 -13.59 -12.00 12.83
N ILE A 386 -12.43 -11.96 13.50
CA ILE A 386 -11.70 -13.17 13.92
C ILE A 386 -12.54 -13.92 14.96
N SER A 387 -13.25 -14.95 14.50
CA SER A 387 -14.14 -15.77 15.33
C SER A 387 -13.35 -16.84 16.08
N TYR A 388 -13.06 -16.59 17.36
CA TYR A 388 -12.56 -17.63 18.27
C TYR A 388 -13.67 -18.67 18.51
N ALA A 389 -13.46 -19.89 18.01
CA ALA A 389 -14.39 -21.00 18.18
C ALA A 389 -14.28 -21.60 19.60
N SER A 390 -14.98 -20.99 20.56
CA SER A 390 -15.14 -21.51 21.93
C SER A 390 -15.89 -22.84 21.92
N GLN A 391 -15.16 -23.96 21.87
CA GLN A 391 -15.76 -25.30 21.98
C GLN A 391 -16.28 -25.53 23.41
N SER A 392 -17.60 -25.51 23.56
CA SER A 392 -18.26 -25.89 24.81
C SER A 392 -18.09 -27.39 25.08
N ILE A 393 -17.58 -27.73 26.26
CA ILE A 393 -17.39 -29.12 26.68
C ILE A 393 -18.73 -29.67 27.18
N MET A 394 -19.46 -30.36 26.31
CA MET A 394 -20.55 -31.25 26.75
C MET A 394 -20.00 -32.62 27.15
N GLY A 395 -20.42 -33.11 28.31
CA GLY A 395 -20.08 -34.46 28.80
C GLY A 395 -20.76 -35.58 28.01
N PRO A 396 -20.29 -36.84 28.15
CA PRO A 396 -20.77 -37.96 27.36
C PRO A 396 -22.16 -38.44 27.75
N ALA A 397 -22.95 -38.83 26.75
CA ALA A 397 -24.19 -39.60 26.89
C ALA A 397 -24.18 -40.77 25.89
N ASP A 398 -24.63 -41.94 26.35
CA ASP A 398 -24.47 -43.25 25.69
C ASP A 398 -25.31 -43.49 24.41
N LEU A 399 -25.01 -44.63 23.76
CA LEU A 399 -25.80 -45.36 22.73
C LEU A 399 -25.70 -44.81 21.29
N THR A 400 -25.59 -45.60 20.22
CA THR A 400 -25.44 -47.07 20.03
C THR A 400 -24.74 -47.37 18.67
N PRO A 401 -24.23 -48.59 18.40
CA PRO A 401 -23.23 -48.82 17.34
C PRO A 401 -23.76 -49.34 15.98
N GLN A 402 -22.89 -49.26 14.96
CA GLN A 402 -22.89 -50.19 13.81
C GLN A 402 -21.56 -50.95 13.73
N ALA A 403 -21.54 -52.06 12.98
CA ALA A 403 -20.61 -53.16 13.20
C ALA A 403 -19.61 -53.40 12.06
N ILE A 404 -18.45 -53.99 12.41
CA ILE A 404 -17.61 -54.84 11.56
C ILE A 404 -16.90 -55.87 12.47
N PRO A 405 -16.72 -57.15 12.07
CA PRO A 405 -16.58 -58.25 13.03
C PRO A 405 -15.13 -58.65 13.37
N ARG A 406 -14.89 -59.06 14.63
CA ARG A 406 -13.73 -59.90 15.01
C ARG A 406 -14.09 -61.01 16.00
N ILE A 407 -13.86 -62.21 15.49
CA ILE A 407 -13.65 -63.53 16.11
C ILE A 407 -13.21 -63.51 17.60
N ALA A 408 -13.97 -64.26 18.43
CA ALA A 408 -13.58 -65.26 19.48
C ALA A 408 -12.29 -65.04 20.33
N ASP A 409 -12.22 -65.38 21.64
CA ASP A 409 -13.17 -66.07 22.54
C ASP A 409 -12.74 -65.97 24.05
N ILE A 410 -13.55 -66.56 24.95
CA ILE A 410 -13.19 -67.11 26.31
C ILE A 410 -12.99 -66.16 27.53
N ASP A 411 -13.83 -66.40 28.56
CA ASP A 411 -13.68 -66.21 30.03
C ASP A 411 -13.35 -64.81 30.66
N ARG A 412 -13.87 -64.40 31.84
CA ARG A 412 -14.75 -65.08 32.83
C ARG A 412 -15.57 -64.10 33.70
N ILE A 413 -16.69 -64.61 34.24
CA ILE A 413 -17.65 -64.03 35.22
C ILE A 413 -17.27 -64.54 36.65
N PRO A 414 -17.57 -63.88 37.81
CA PRO A 414 -18.83 -63.20 38.15
C PRO A 414 -18.79 -61.85 38.92
N ALA A 415 -19.97 -61.21 38.98
CA ALA A 415 -20.31 -60.07 39.85
C ALA A 415 -20.95 -60.53 41.20
N PHE A 416 -21.16 -59.60 42.13
CA PHE A 416 -21.85 -59.83 43.42
C PHE A 416 -22.84 -58.69 43.74
N MET A 417 -23.83 -58.96 44.61
CA MET A 417 -25.02 -58.11 44.83
C MET A 417 -24.96 -57.18 46.07
N GLY A 418 -25.78 -56.12 46.05
CA GLY A 418 -26.19 -55.30 47.20
C GLY A 418 -26.58 -53.89 46.73
N SER A 419 -27.83 -53.44 46.64
CA SER A 419 -29.02 -53.50 47.53
C SER A 419 -28.97 -52.58 48.76
N SER A 420 -29.59 -51.41 48.65
CA SER A 420 -30.44 -50.81 49.69
C SER A 420 -31.36 -49.75 49.08
N ALA A 421 -32.54 -49.54 49.68
CA ALA A 421 -33.54 -48.55 49.28
C ALA A 421 -34.14 -47.90 50.53
N SER A 422 -34.80 -46.74 50.37
CA SER A 422 -35.62 -46.12 51.42
C SER A 422 -36.67 -45.17 50.82
N ASP A 423 -37.95 -45.53 50.96
CA ASP A 423 -39.08 -44.64 50.74
C ASP A 423 -39.12 -43.48 51.76
N PHE A 424 -39.84 -42.41 51.42
CA PHE A 424 -40.75 -41.73 52.36
C PHE A 424 -41.94 -41.10 51.62
N SER A 425 -43.09 -41.02 52.29
CA SER A 425 -44.40 -40.78 51.66
C SER A 425 -45.10 -39.50 52.14
N GLN A 426 -46.23 -39.18 51.47
CA GLN A 426 -47.30 -38.25 51.89
C GLN A 426 -47.67 -38.42 53.39
N MET A 427 -48.29 -37.45 54.09
CA MET A 427 -49.53 -36.71 53.72
C MET A 427 -49.87 -35.58 54.74
N ASN A 428 -50.81 -34.67 54.39
CA ASN A 428 -51.59 -33.75 55.27
C ASN A 428 -50.83 -32.60 56.01
N SER A 429 -51.46 -31.50 56.47
CA SER A 429 -52.70 -30.75 56.08
C SER A 429 -52.84 -29.43 56.89
N GLU A 430 -53.85 -28.61 56.59
CA GLU A 430 -54.41 -27.47 57.38
C GLU A 430 -53.76 -26.06 57.27
N ASP A 431 -54.56 -25.05 57.66
CA ASP A 431 -54.44 -23.60 57.42
C ASP A 431 -53.22 -22.89 58.06
N MET A 432 -52.84 -21.74 57.47
CA MET A 432 -52.53 -20.50 58.23
C MET A 432 -52.48 -19.25 57.33
N ASP A 433 -53.19 -18.20 57.78
CA ASP A 433 -53.17 -16.75 57.49
C ASP A 433 -52.51 -16.13 56.24
N ILE A 434 -53.25 -15.15 55.69
CA ILE A 434 -52.80 -14.16 54.72
C ILE A 434 -51.91 -13.11 55.44
N VAL A 435 -50.60 -13.21 55.27
CA VAL A 435 -49.64 -12.15 55.63
C VAL A 435 -49.56 -11.13 54.49
N PRO A 436 -49.51 -9.81 54.75
CA PRO A 436 -49.40 -8.81 53.69
C PRO A 436 -48.09 -8.92 52.90
N THR A 437 -48.15 -8.63 51.60
CA THR A 437 -46.97 -8.42 50.75
C THR A 437 -46.19 -7.19 51.22
N GLU A 438 -45.08 -7.40 51.93
CA GLU A 438 -43.98 -6.43 52.01
C GLU A 438 -43.09 -6.57 50.77
N ASN A 439 -42.41 -5.50 50.36
CA ASN A 439 -41.82 -5.41 49.03
C ASN A 439 -40.67 -6.42 48.81
N ASP A 440 -40.91 -7.43 47.98
CA ASP A 440 -39.87 -8.07 47.18
C ASP A 440 -39.38 -7.06 46.12
N GLU A 441 -38.60 -6.07 46.55
CA GLU A 441 -37.57 -5.52 45.67
C GLU A 441 -36.53 -6.63 45.50
N ASP A 442 -36.78 -7.51 44.51
CA ASP A 442 -35.79 -8.42 43.94
C ASP A 442 -34.61 -7.58 43.46
N ALA A 443 -33.69 -7.33 44.38
CA ALA A 443 -32.39 -6.81 44.07
C ALA A 443 -31.72 -7.87 43.20
N LEU A 444 -31.72 -7.61 41.89
CA LEU A 444 -30.92 -8.32 40.90
C LEU A 444 -29.45 -8.11 41.27
N VAL A 445 -29.00 -8.92 42.23
CA VAL A 445 -27.60 -9.23 42.45
C VAL A 445 -27.18 -9.92 41.17
N GLU A 446 -26.61 -9.15 40.25
CA GLU A 446 -25.82 -9.71 39.16
C GLU A 446 -24.77 -10.60 39.81
N GLU A 447 -24.99 -11.92 39.74
CA GLU A 447 -24.04 -12.93 40.17
C GLU A 447 -22.80 -12.74 39.29
N THR A 448 -21.90 -11.91 39.80
CA THR A 448 -20.72 -11.45 39.11
C THR A 448 -19.78 -12.63 39.11
N GLU A 449 -19.89 -13.46 38.07
CA GLU A 449 -19.12 -14.68 37.88
C GLU A 449 -17.66 -14.38 38.24
N THR A 450 -17.21 -14.94 39.36
CA THR A 450 -15.90 -14.60 39.94
C THR A 450 -14.85 -15.40 39.19
N PHE A 451 -14.58 -14.97 37.96
CA PHE A 451 -13.69 -15.61 36.99
C PHE A 451 -12.43 -16.14 37.69
N GLN A 452 -12.38 -17.46 37.84
CA GLN A 452 -11.31 -18.12 38.58
C GLN A 452 -9.99 -17.84 37.86
N ALA A 453 -9.10 -17.11 38.52
CA ALA A 453 -7.85 -16.66 37.92
C ALA A 453 -7.07 -17.86 37.33
N ILE A 454 -6.81 -17.81 36.02
CA ILE A 454 -6.19 -18.91 35.27
C ILE A 454 -4.85 -19.28 35.91
N ASN A 455 -4.72 -20.54 36.33
CA ASN A 455 -3.46 -21.04 36.85
C ASN A 455 -2.51 -21.34 35.69
N TRP A 456 -1.78 -20.30 35.25
CA TRP A 456 -0.82 -20.37 34.15
C TRP A 456 0.27 -21.44 34.31
N LYS A 457 0.54 -21.93 35.54
CA LYS A 457 1.48 -23.04 35.76
C LYS A 457 0.85 -24.39 35.40
N VAL A 458 -0.41 -24.60 35.76
CA VAL A 458 -1.18 -25.78 35.32
C VAL A 458 -1.36 -25.71 33.81
N GLU A 459 -1.60 -24.53 33.23
CA GLU A 459 -1.73 -24.35 31.78
C GLU A 459 -0.42 -24.65 31.03
N LEU A 460 0.73 -24.16 31.51
CA LEU A 460 2.06 -24.55 31.01
C LEU A 460 2.24 -26.08 30.99
N CYS A 461 1.91 -26.75 32.09
CA CYS A 461 2.02 -28.20 32.20
C CYS A 461 1.02 -28.92 31.27
N ARG A 462 -0.20 -28.39 31.13
CA ARG A 462 -1.23 -28.90 30.23
C ARG A 462 -0.74 -28.84 28.78
N ILE A 463 -0.28 -27.69 28.31
CA ILE A 463 0.20 -27.51 26.93
C ILE A 463 1.32 -28.49 26.62
N ILE A 464 2.35 -28.62 27.46
CA ILE A 464 3.47 -29.56 27.20
C ILE A 464 2.98 -31.02 27.11
N LEU A 465 1.94 -31.40 27.87
CA LEU A 465 1.38 -32.75 27.89
C LEU A 465 0.29 -33.01 26.84
N THR A 466 -0.38 -31.98 26.30
CA THR A 466 -1.48 -32.14 25.32
C THR A 466 -1.16 -31.63 23.93
N HIS A 467 -0.02 -30.95 23.73
CA HIS A 467 0.41 -30.49 22.41
C HIS A 467 0.76 -31.68 21.52
N CYS A 468 0.15 -31.73 20.34
CA CYS A 468 0.37 -32.76 19.33
C CYS A 468 0.73 -32.08 18.00
N HIS A 469 1.75 -32.57 17.30
CA HIS A 469 2.12 -32.01 16.01
C HIS A 469 1.18 -32.49 14.90
N SER A 470 0.87 -31.60 13.95
CA SER A 470 -0.08 -31.89 12.85
C SER A 470 0.38 -33.05 11.95
N SER A 471 1.68 -33.20 11.72
CA SER A 471 2.24 -34.27 10.87
C SER A 471 2.35 -35.64 11.55
N THR A 472 2.27 -35.72 12.89
CA THR A 472 2.45 -37.00 13.61
C THR A 472 1.22 -37.46 14.40
N GLY A 473 0.36 -36.53 14.83
CA GLY A 473 -0.81 -36.83 15.67
C GLY A 473 -0.47 -37.37 17.06
N GLN A 474 0.82 -37.41 17.42
CA GLN A 474 1.30 -37.86 18.74
C GLN A 474 1.63 -36.66 19.63
N ILE A 475 1.58 -36.89 20.95
CA ILE A 475 1.97 -35.88 21.94
C ILE A 475 3.45 -35.55 21.73
N THR A 476 3.74 -34.29 21.40
CA THR A 476 5.07 -33.79 21.06
C THR A 476 6.11 -34.16 22.10
N PHE A 477 5.80 -33.96 23.39
CA PHE A 477 6.75 -34.26 24.46
C PHE A 477 7.00 -35.77 24.63
N GLN A 478 6.04 -36.64 24.32
CA GLN A 478 6.22 -38.08 24.31
C GLN A 478 7.17 -38.51 23.17
N GLN A 479 7.00 -37.95 21.97
CA GLN A 479 7.89 -38.19 20.84
C GLN A 479 9.32 -37.74 21.13
N LEU A 480 9.48 -36.57 21.77
CA LEU A 480 10.79 -36.04 22.19
C LEU A 480 11.49 -36.93 23.23
N LEU A 481 10.77 -37.49 24.21
CA LEU A 481 11.36 -38.42 25.19
C LEU A 481 11.98 -39.66 24.51
N GLY A 482 11.38 -40.14 23.42
CA GLY A 482 11.89 -41.25 22.61
C GLY A 482 13.12 -40.92 21.74
N CYS A 483 13.47 -39.65 21.56
CA CYS A 483 14.58 -39.24 20.69
C CYS A 483 15.97 -39.32 21.36
N SER A 484 16.04 -39.56 22.68
CA SER A 484 17.27 -39.46 23.47
C SER A 484 18.43 -40.31 22.95
N GLU A 485 18.16 -41.55 22.51
CA GLU A 485 19.16 -42.50 21.98
C GLU A 485 19.90 -42.02 20.71
N TYR A 486 19.32 -41.08 19.96
CA TYR A 486 19.83 -40.59 18.67
C TYR A 486 20.66 -39.29 18.80
N THR A 487 20.81 -38.76 20.01
CA THR A 487 21.49 -37.49 20.26
C THR A 487 22.98 -37.67 20.55
N LYS A 488 23.80 -36.66 20.21
CA LYS A 488 25.25 -36.66 20.51
C LYS A 488 25.55 -36.46 22.00
N SER A 489 24.65 -35.77 22.70
CA SER A 489 24.72 -35.36 24.11
C SER A 489 23.55 -35.96 24.91
N PRO A 490 23.40 -37.30 24.98
CA PRO A 490 22.21 -37.95 25.53
C PRO A 490 22.03 -37.72 27.05
N GLN A 491 23.11 -37.42 27.77
CA GLN A 491 23.05 -37.07 29.19
C GLN A 491 22.39 -35.71 29.40
N ASP A 492 22.75 -34.70 28.62
CA ASP A 492 22.20 -33.34 28.69
C ASP A 492 20.77 -33.28 28.13
N TYR A 493 20.48 -34.05 27.08
CA TYR A 493 19.13 -34.26 26.57
C TYR A 493 18.21 -34.85 27.65
N THR A 494 18.62 -35.97 28.26
CA THR A 494 17.86 -36.63 29.33
C THR A 494 17.73 -35.73 30.57
N THR A 495 18.77 -34.97 30.91
CA THR A 495 18.75 -33.98 31.99
C THR A 495 17.72 -32.87 31.70
N SER A 496 17.65 -32.38 30.47
CA SER A 496 16.68 -31.36 30.06
C SER A 496 15.23 -31.89 30.07
N CYS A 497 15.00 -33.10 29.57
CA CYS A 497 13.70 -33.77 29.67
C CYS A 497 13.26 -33.98 31.15
N SER A 498 14.17 -34.44 32.02
CA SER A 498 13.86 -34.67 33.44
C SER A 498 13.62 -33.38 34.22
N ARG A 499 14.27 -32.26 33.86
CA ARG A 499 13.96 -30.92 34.40
C ARG A 499 12.55 -30.47 34.06
N ILE A 500 12.11 -30.66 32.81
CA ILE A 500 10.73 -30.36 32.39
C ILE A 500 9.73 -31.25 33.14
N LEU A 501 10.00 -32.56 33.25
CA LEU A 501 9.17 -33.48 34.04
C LEU A 501 9.11 -33.12 35.54
N ALA A 502 10.18 -32.60 36.12
CA ALA A 502 10.20 -32.14 37.50
C ALA A 502 9.34 -30.87 37.72
N VAL A 503 9.28 -29.97 36.74
CA VAL A 503 8.34 -28.83 36.76
C VAL A 503 6.90 -29.33 36.68
N ILE A 504 6.61 -30.24 35.76
CA ILE A 504 5.28 -30.84 35.55
C ILE A 504 4.78 -31.58 36.81
N SER A 505 5.64 -32.36 37.47
CA SER A 505 5.27 -33.09 38.70
C SER A 505 4.94 -32.17 39.89
N ASN A 506 5.34 -30.90 39.82
CA ASN A 506 5.14 -29.89 40.86
C ASN A 506 4.11 -28.80 40.43
N ALA A 507 3.20 -29.12 39.50
CA ALA A 507 2.19 -28.19 38.97
C ALA A 507 1.29 -27.54 40.04
N ALA A 508 1.03 -28.22 41.18
CA ALA A 508 0.15 -27.74 42.24
C ALA A 508 0.67 -26.52 43.03
N ARG A 509 1.99 -26.21 42.99
CA ARG A 509 2.57 -25.06 43.69
C ARG A 509 2.52 -23.81 42.82
N VAL A 510 1.60 -22.90 43.12
CA VAL A 510 1.31 -21.67 42.36
C VAL A 510 2.48 -20.67 42.40
N GLU A 511 3.19 -20.57 43.51
CA GLU A 511 4.20 -19.53 43.80
C GLU A 511 5.44 -19.56 42.87
N ASP A 512 5.65 -20.67 42.15
CA ASP A 512 6.85 -20.95 41.34
C ASP A 512 6.66 -20.71 39.82
N LEU A 513 5.64 -19.97 39.35
CA LEU A 513 5.37 -19.85 37.89
C LEU A 513 6.60 -19.39 37.09
N ARG A 514 7.25 -18.30 37.51
CA ARG A 514 8.37 -17.70 36.77
C ARG A 514 9.58 -18.63 36.70
N SER A 515 10.00 -19.19 37.84
CA SER A 515 11.10 -20.15 37.93
C SER A 515 10.79 -21.44 37.15
N SER A 516 9.53 -21.87 37.13
CA SER A 516 9.07 -23.00 36.31
C SER A 516 9.23 -22.73 34.81
N VAL A 517 8.87 -21.53 34.34
CA VAL A 517 9.07 -21.14 32.94
C VAL A 517 10.55 -20.97 32.61
N GLU A 518 11.36 -20.38 33.49
CA GLU A 518 12.83 -20.24 33.31
C GLU A 518 13.53 -21.62 33.19
N ILE A 519 13.12 -22.61 34.00
CA ILE A 519 13.60 -24.00 33.90
C ILE A 519 13.13 -24.66 32.61
N VAL A 520 11.88 -24.46 32.21
CA VAL A 520 11.34 -25.03 30.96
C VAL A 520 12.03 -24.42 29.73
N CYS A 521 12.13 -23.09 29.62
CA CYS A 521 12.78 -22.42 28.49
C CYS A 521 14.24 -22.86 28.33
N SER A 522 15.06 -22.80 29.39
CA SER A 522 16.46 -23.23 29.34
C SER A 522 16.62 -24.72 28.99
N SER A 523 15.69 -25.57 29.40
CA SER A 523 15.66 -26.99 29.02
C SER A 523 15.25 -27.18 27.55
N LEU A 524 14.22 -26.48 27.06
CA LEU A 524 13.77 -26.54 25.66
C LEU A 524 14.85 -26.01 24.69
N LEU A 525 15.58 -24.95 25.04
CA LEU A 525 16.73 -24.47 24.25
C LEU A 525 17.85 -25.52 24.18
N SER A 526 18.13 -26.21 25.28
CA SER A 526 19.14 -27.26 25.33
C SER A 526 18.72 -28.51 24.54
N LEU A 527 17.42 -28.80 24.48
CA LEU A 527 16.85 -29.83 23.59
C LEU A 527 16.93 -29.42 22.11
N LEU A 528 16.64 -28.16 21.75
CA LEU A 528 16.83 -27.65 20.39
C LEU A 528 18.30 -27.79 19.94
N GLU A 529 19.25 -27.39 20.78
CA GLU A 529 20.69 -27.47 20.48
C GLU A 529 21.12 -28.93 20.22
N ALA A 530 20.78 -29.85 21.13
CA ALA A 530 21.10 -31.28 20.99
C ALA A 530 20.44 -31.94 19.77
N LEU A 531 19.25 -31.47 19.35
CA LEU A 531 18.58 -31.95 18.12
C LEU A 531 19.18 -31.35 16.84
N ARG A 532 19.65 -30.09 16.87
CA ARG A 532 20.44 -29.52 15.76
C ARG A 532 21.78 -30.24 15.62
N GLU A 533 22.51 -30.43 16.71
CA GLU A 533 23.78 -31.16 16.71
C GLU A 533 23.65 -32.59 16.16
N SER A 534 22.55 -33.27 16.46
CA SER A 534 22.25 -34.62 15.96
C SER A 534 21.49 -34.66 14.62
N GLN A 535 21.22 -33.49 14.01
CA GLN A 535 20.52 -33.30 12.73
C GLN A 535 19.15 -34.01 12.65
N GLN A 536 18.44 -34.08 13.78
CA GLN A 536 17.12 -34.73 13.89
C GLN A 536 16.00 -33.75 13.48
N LEU A 537 15.99 -33.36 12.20
CA LEU A 537 15.23 -32.22 11.68
C LEU A 537 13.72 -32.26 11.97
N HIS A 538 13.10 -33.43 11.88
CA HIS A 538 11.67 -33.62 12.18
C HIS A 538 11.36 -33.35 13.66
N SER A 539 12.11 -33.96 14.58
CA SER A 539 11.97 -33.72 16.03
C SER A 539 12.31 -32.27 16.42
N LEU A 540 13.24 -31.64 15.70
CA LEU A 540 13.60 -30.23 15.85
C LEU A 540 12.44 -29.30 15.43
N ALA A 541 11.81 -29.55 14.28
CA ALA A 541 10.64 -28.79 13.81
C ALA A 541 9.45 -28.93 14.79
N ILE A 542 9.18 -30.16 15.23
CA ILE A 542 8.14 -30.47 16.22
C ILE A 542 8.38 -29.73 17.56
N LEU A 543 9.64 -29.61 17.99
CA LEU A 543 10.00 -28.84 19.19
C LEU A 543 9.84 -27.33 18.97
N MET A 544 10.20 -26.80 17.80
CA MET A 544 9.93 -25.40 17.44
C MET A 544 8.43 -25.08 17.45
N ASN A 545 7.60 -25.98 16.92
CA ASN A 545 6.14 -25.84 16.93
C ASN A 545 5.56 -25.79 18.36
N LEU A 546 6.01 -26.68 19.27
CA LEU A 546 5.65 -26.63 20.70
C LEU A 546 6.06 -25.30 21.35
N ILE A 547 7.25 -24.78 21.04
CA ILE A 547 7.72 -23.48 21.54
C ILE A 547 6.82 -22.35 21.01
N GLY A 548 6.38 -22.42 19.74
CA GLY A 548 5.39 -21.52 19.15
C GLY A 548 4.03 -21.57 19.87
N GLY A 549 3.52 -22.76 20.17
CA GLY A 549 2.31 -22.96 20.96
C GLY A 549 2.42 -22.37 22.38
N LEU A 550 3.56 -22.56 23.05
CA LEU A 550 3.83 -21.98 24.37
C LEU A 550 3.95 -20.45 24.34
N LEU A 551 4.56 -19.87 23.30
CA LEU A 551 4.59 -18.42 23.07
C LEU A 551 3.18 -17.83 22.90
N LEU A 552 2.35 -18.45 22.07
CA LEU A 552 0.98 -18.00 21.82
C LEU A 552 0.08 -18.09 23.06
N SER A 553 0.27 -19.10 23.92
CA SER A 553 -0.65 -19.40 25.02
C SER A 553 -0.27 -18.82 26.39
N LEU A 554 0.97 -18.36 26.61
CA LEU A 554 1.46 -18.00 27.95
C LEU A 554 2.04 -16.56 28.01
N PRO A 555 1.42 -15.63 28.76
CA PRO A 555 1.69 -14.19 28.64
C PRO A 555 3.08 -13.69 29.09
N MET A 556 3.94 -14.56 29.63
CA MET A 556 5.33 -14.24 30.03
C MET A 556 6.38 -15.14 29.37
N PHE A 557 5.99 -16.07 28.50
CA PHE A 557 6.91 -17.08 27.96
C PHE A 557 7.93 -16.46 26.99
N HIS A 558 7.52 -15.50 26.16
CA HIS A 558 8.37 -14.81 25.18
C HIS A 558 9.57 -14.10 25.84
N SER A 559 9.35 -13.34 26.92
CA SER A 559 10.39 -12.51 27.54
C SER A 559 11.38 -13.37 28.32
N ILE A 560 10.91 -14.45 28.93
CA ILE A 560 11.78 -15.44 29.58
C ILE A 560 12.56 -16.23 28.52
N LEU A 561 11.96 -16.63 27.40
CA LEU A 561 12.64 -17.35 26.32
C LEU A 561 13.75 -16.51 25.66
N LEU A 562 13.49 -15.21 25.41
CA LEU A 562 14.49 -14.27 24.86
C LEU A 562 15.58 -13.86 25.88
N SER A 563 15.31 -14.04 27.17
CA SER A 563 16.29 -13.91 28.25
C SER A 563 17.09 -15.20 28.51
N SER A 564 16.60 -16.34 28.01
CA SER A 564 17.19 -17.66 28.25
C SER A 564 18.31 -17.95 27.25
N HIS A 565 19.33 -18.64 27.72
CA HIS A 565 20.48 -19.09 26.94
C HIS A 565 20.77 -20.56 27.25
N THR A 566 21.38 -21.26 26.30
CA THR A 566 22.00 -22.57 26.52
C THR A 566 23.51 -22.48 26.30
N THR A 567 24.25 -23.30 27.03
CA THR A 567 25.73 -23.36 27.01
C THR A 567 26.27 -24.71 26.54
N LEU A 568 25.41 -25.56 25.96
CA LEU A 568 25.75 -26.94 25.57
C LEU A 568 26.95 -27.01 24.60
N SER A 569 27.01 -26.10 23.63
CA SER A 569 28.10 -25.98 22.64
C SER A 569 29.30 -25.17 23.16
N GLY A 570 29.34 -24.79 24.45
CA GLY A 570 30.38 -23.94 25.06
C GLY A 570 30.13 -22.43 24.92
N ASP A 571 29.48 -21.99 23.83
CA ASP A 571 28.99 -20.62 23.65
C ASP A 571 27.63 -20.41 24.34
N GLU A 572 27.33 -19.19 24.81
CA GLU A 572 25.99 -18.79 25.26
C GLU A 572 25.09 -18.48 24.05
N LEU A 573 24.25 -19.44 23.67
CA LEU A 573 23.34 -19.33 22.52
C LEU A 573 21.92 -18.98 22.97
N SER A 574 21.32 -17.95 22.36
CA SER A 574 19.91 -17.62 22.52
C SER A 574 19.04 -18.38 21.53
N VAL A 575 17.70 -18.34 21.72
CA VAL A 575 16.73 -18.92 20.77
C VAL A 575 16.95 -18.42 19.33
N VAL A 576 17.35 -17.15 19.17
CA VAL A 576 17.56 -16.51 17.87
C VAL A 576 18.81 -17.07 17.18
N ASP A 577 19.90 -17.27 17.93
CA ASP A 577 21.16 -17.83 17.40
C ASP A 577 20.97 -19.28 16.94
N ILE A 578 20.18 -20.05 17.69
CA ILE A 578 19.83 -21.43 17.32
C ILE A 578 19.01 -21.44 16.02
N ILE A 579 17.97 -20.61 15.90
CA ILE A 579 17.16 -20.50 14.67
C ILE A 579 18.05 -20.05 13.48
N CYS A 580 18.94 -19.08 13.67
CA CYS A 580 19.89 -18.65 12.64
C CYS A 580 20.79 -19.81 12.16
N LYS A 581 21.35 -20.60 13.09
CA LYS A 581 22.16 -21.78 12.76
C LYS A 581 21.33 -22.84 12.02
N VAL A 582 20.11 -23.13 12.46
CA VAL A 582 19.21 -24.08 11.79
C VAL A 582 18.89 -23.64 10.35
N ILE A 583 18.60 -22.35 10.13
CA ILE A 583 18.40 -21.77 8.80
C ILE A 583 19.65 -21.97 7.94
N LEU A 584 20.83 -21.55 8.42
CA LEU A 584 22.09 -21.63 7.67
C LEU A 584 22.53 -23.06 7.35
N GLU A 585 22.26 -24.01 8.25
CA GLU A 585 22.60 -25.43 8.05
C GLU A 585 21.66 -26.12 7.03
N ASN A 586 20.35 -25.84 7.07
CA ASN A 586 19.32 -26.69 6.44
C ASN A 586 18.51 -26.04 5.30
N LEU A 587 18.49 -24.72 5.19
CA LEU A 587 17.74 -24.00 4.13
C LEU A 587 18.66 -23.64 2.94
N GLU A 588 19.78 -24.35 2.75
CA GLU A 588 20.65 -24.11 1.60
C GLU A 588 20.04 -24.75 0.34
N PRO A 589 19.66 -23.98 -0.70
CA PRO A 589 18.88 -24.50 -1.84
C PRO A 589 19.67 -25.43 -2.78
N THR A 590 20.95 -25.66 -2.49
CA THR A 590 21.84 -26.64 -3.12
C THR A 590 21.68 -28.05 -2.52
N LYS A 591 21.16 -28.17 -1.29
CA LYS A 591 21.11 -29.42 -0.53
C LYS A 591 19.75 -30.11 -0.70
N VAL A 592 19.79 -31.34 -1.21
CA VAL A 592 18.61 -32.22 -1.26
C VAL A 592 18.39 -32.83 0.13
N HIS A 593 17.65 -32.12 0.99
CA HIS A 593 17.17 -32.65 2.27
C HIS A 593 15.87 -33.46 2.07
N THR A 594 15.59 -34.41 2.96
CA THR A 594 14.38 -35.26 2.89
C THR A 594 13.11 -34.54 3.35
N GLN A 595 13.23 -33.55 4.24
CA GLN A 595 12.11 -32.78 4.83
C GLN A 595 12.50 -31.29 5.09
N PRO A 596 13.01 -30.53 4.09
CA PRO A 596 13.38 -29.13 4.29
C PRO A 596 12.17 -28.24 4.64
N ASP A 597 11.01 -28.54 4.05
CA ASP A 597 9.84 -27.66 4.14
C ASP A 597 9.27 -27.59 5.56
N GLU A 598 9.22 -28.71 6.30
CA GLU A 598 8.69 -28.76 7.68
C GLU A 598 9.60 -27.95 8.64
N ILE A 599 10.92 -28.15 8.58
CA ILE A 599 11.85 -27.38 9.42
C ILE A 599 11.93 -25.91 9.03
N ALA A 600 11.82 -25.58 7.73
CA ALA A 600 11.82 -24.20 7.27
C ALA A 600 10.53 -23.45 7.65
N LEU A 601 9.37 -24.12 7.56
CA LEU A 601 8.08 -23.58 7.97
C LEU A 601 8.05 -23.29 9.46
N GLU A 602 8.48 -24.23 10.30
CA GLU A 602 8.48 -24.05 11.77
C GLU A 602 9.57 -23.07 12.23
N SER A 603 10.75 -23.04 11.58
CA SER A 603 11.79 -22.05 11.88
C SER A 603 11.32 -20.61 11.61
N ILE A 604 10.69 -20.35 10.46
CA ILE A 604 10.17 -19.02 10.15
C ILE A 604 8.91 -18.72 10.94
N SER A 605 8.01 -19.68 11.20
CA SER A 605 6.80 -19.44 12.00
C SER A 605 7.14 -19.11 13.46
N LEU A 606 8.08 -19.83 14.09
CA LEU A 606 8.60 -19.50 15.41
C LEU A 606 9.23 -18.10 15.44
N LEU A 607 10.01 -17.75 14.42
CA LEU A 607 10.63 -16.43 14.32
C LEU A 607 9.62 -15.30 14.09
N GLN A 608 8.56 -15.53 13.29
CA GLN A 608 7.43 -14.61 13.13
C GLN A 608 6.69 -14.39 14.45
N LEU A 609 6.43 -15.46 15.21
CA LEU A 609 5.80 -15.39 16.54
C LEU A 609 6.64 -14.60 17.55
N LEU A 610 7.96 -14.82 17.56
CA LEU A 610 8.88 -14.01 18.35
C LEU A 610 8.78 -12.53 17.94
N CYS A 611 8.96 -12.20 16.66
CA CYS A 611 8.91 -10.82 16.17
C CYS A 611 7.57 -10.11 16.45
N PHE A 612 6.45 -10.85 16.45
CA PHE A 612 5.12 -10.31 16.74
C PHE A 612 4.89 -10.01 18.23
N GLN A 613 5.47 -10.81 19.14
CA GLN A 613 5.24 -10.68 20.59
C GLN A 613 6.31 -9.89 21.37
N VAL A 614 7.42 -9.50 20.74
CA VAL A 614 8.58 -8.88 21.44
C VAL A 614 8.22 -7.54 22.12
N PRO A 615 8.36 -7.44 23.46
CA PRO A 615 8.35 -6.16 24.16
C PRO A 615 9.58 -5.35 23.78
N GLN A 616 9.46 -4.02 23.74
CA GLN A 616 10.53 -3.11 23.30
C GLN A 616 11.87 -3.31 24.04
N GLU A 617 11.83 -3.71 25.31
CA GLU A 617 13.00 -4.06 26.14
C GLU A 617 13.86 -5.19 25.55
N PHE A 618 13.26 -6.11 24.79
CA PHE A 618 13.93 -7.26 24.18
C PHE A 618 14.24 -7.08 22.69
N GLY A 619 14.02 -5.90 22.12
CA GLY A 619 14.30 -5.62 20.70
C GLY A 619 15.71 -6.00 20.28
N ASN A 620 16.71 -5.69 21.11
CA ASN A 620 18.13 -6.00 20.90
C ASN A 620 18.42 -7.52 20.79
N LYS A 621 17.55 -8.40 21.30
CA LYS A 621 17.70 -9.86 21.17
C LYS A 621 17.27 -10.37 19.79
N ILE A 622 16.23 -9.76 19.21
CA ILE A 622 15.82 -10.03 17.82
C ILE A 622 16.70 -9.27 16.83
N GLU A 623 17.32 -8.16 17.24
CA GLU A 623 18.29 -7.44 16.42
C GLU A 623 19.44 -8.35 15.97
N ALA A 624 19.83 -9.35 16.78
CA ALA A 624 20.79 -10.38 16.38
C ALA A 624 20.36 -11.18 15.13
N PHE A 625 19.06 -11.40 14.90
CA PHE A 625 18.57 -11.97 13.64
C PHE A 625 18.76 -10.98 12.48
N ALA A 626 18.37 -9.71 12.68
CA ALA A 626 18.47 -8.68 11.66
C ALA A 626 19.93 -8.37 11.26
N GLN A 627 20.87 -8.49 12.20
CA GLN A 627 22.32 -8.41 11.97
C GLN A 627 22.88 -9.67 11.28
N ASN A 628 22.20 -10.82 11.36
CA ASN A 628 22.58 -12.05 10.66
C ASN A 628 22.14 -12.01 9.18
N HIS A 629 22.78 -11.12 8.43
CA HIS A 629 22.56 -10.95 7.00
C HIS A 629 22.64 -12.27 6.22
N SER A 630 23.53 -13.19 6.61
CA SER A 630 23.64 -14.51 5.96
C SER A 630 22.34 -15.32 6.03
N ALA A 631 21.69 -15.36 7.20
CA ALA A 631 20.40 -16.05 7.36
C ALA A 631 19.29 -15.35 6.55
N LEU A 632 19.25 -14.01 6.58
CA LEU A 632 18.32 -13.19 5.79
C LEU A 632 18.48 -13.42 4.26
N PHE A 633 19.70 -13.39 3.75
CA PHE A 633 20.00 -13.65 2.33
C PHE A 633 19.67 -15.08 1.91
N LEU A 634 19.75 -16.04 2.83
CA LEU A 634 19.42 -17.42 2.56
C LEU A 634 17.90 -17.62 2.43
N ILE A 635 17.10 -17.10 3.37
CA ILE A 635 15.62 -17.19 3.26
C ILE A 635 15.06 -16.33 2.11
N LEU A 636 15.79 -15.30 1.67
CA LEU A 636 15.51 -14.49 0.48
C LEU A 636 16.33 -14.96 -0.75
N HIS A 637 16.78 -16.22 -0.78
CA HIS A 637 17.51 -16.72 -1.95
C HIS A 637 16.55 -16.97 -3.12
N THR A 638 16.89 -16.55 -4.34
CA THR A 638 16.01 -16.67 -5.53
C THR A 638 15.62 -18.10 -5.86
N ALA A 639 16.38 -19.09 -5.40
CA ALA A 639 16.09 -20.52 -5.53
C ALA A 639 15.21 -21.11 -4.39
N GLN A 640 14.89 -20.37 -3.32
CA GLN A 640 13.92 -20.83 -2.31
C GLN A 640 12.53 -21.02 -2.91
N PRO A 641 11.66 -21.88 -2.36
CA PRO A 641 10.27 -22.02 -2.83
C PRO A 641 9.42 -20.75 -2.57
N THR A 642 8.35 -20.56 -3.34
CA THR A 642 7.52 -19.33 -3.33
C THR A 642 6.87 -19.07 -1.97
N TRP A 643 6.35 -20.12 -1.33
CA TRP A 643 5.74 -20.03 0.00
C TRP A 643 6.74 -19.56 1.07
N LEU A 644 8.02 -19.94 0.95
CA LEU A 644 9.06 -19.54 1.89
C LEU A 644 9.48 -18.09 1.67
N LEU A 645 9.57 -17.65 0.40
CA LEU A 645 9.79 -16.24 0.06
C LEU A 645 8.66 -15.35 0.58
N GLU A 646 7.40 -15.77 0.42
CA GLU A 646 6.23 -15.06 0.93
C GLU A 646 6.28 -14.92 2.46
N ARG A 647 6.57 -16.01 3.18
CA ARG A 647 6.77 -15.97 4.65
C ARG A 647 7.98 -15.15 5.06
N ALA A 648 9.08 -15.17 4.30
CA ALA A 648 10.25 -14.33 4.55
C ALA A 648 9.93 -12.84 4.39
N ALA A 649 9.20 -12.45 3.33
CA ALA A 649 8.77 -11.06 3.15
C ALA A 649 7.77 -10.60 4.24
N MET A 650 6.82 -11.45 4.64
CA MET A 650 5.93 -11.16 5.77
C MET A 650 6.71 -11.00 7.09
N LEU A 651 7.79 -11.78 7.30
CA LEU A 651 8.70 -11.60 8.42
C LEU A 651 9.44 -10.25 8.35
N LEU A 652 9.85 -9.78 7.16
CA LEU A 652 10.43 -8.44 7.01
C LEU A 652 9.46 -7.33 7.40
N VAL A 653 8.19 -7.43 6.99
CA VAL A 653 7.14 -6.49 7.39
C VAL A 653 7.02 -6.44 8.92
N LEU A 654 6.94 -7.61 9.58
CA LEU A 654 6.91 -7.70 11.04
C LEU A 654 8.15 -7.07 11.70
N LEU A 655 9.36 -7.34 11.19
CA LEU A 655 10.59 -6.71 11.67
C LEU A 655 10.57 -5.18 11.50
N SER A 656 9.97 -4.66 10.42
CA SER A 656 9.82 -3.21 10.19
C SER A 656 8.79 -2.52 11.09
N THR A 657 8.01 -3.25 11.90
CA THR A 657 7.17 -2.65 12.96
C THR A 657 8.00 -2.13 14.15
N HIS A 658 9.24 -2.61 14.30
CA HIS A 658 10.12 -2.26 15.40
C HIS A 658 11.05 -1.10 15.01
N HIS A 659 10.79 0.10 15.55
CA HIS A 659 11.49 1.35 15.22
C HIS A 659 13.03 1.29 15.28
N ASN A 660 13.65 0.35 16.02
CA ASN A 660 15.11 0.23 16.09
C ASN A 660 15.71 -0.72 15.04
N MET A 661 14.93 -1.67 14.48
CA MET A 661 15.46 -2.78 13.67
C MET A 661 15.94 -2.36 12.29
N PHE A 662 15.43 -1.26 11.72
CA PHE A 662 15.82 -0.82 10.38
C PHE A 662 17.34 -0.64 10.22
N ARG A 663 18.04 -0.23 11.30
CA ARG A 663 19.49 -0.04 11.28
C ARG A 663 20.22 -1.37 11.06
N ALA A 664 19.84 -2.40 11.81
CA ALA A 664 20.37 -3.75 11.64
C ALA A 664 20.01 -4.33 10.26
N ILE A 665 18.74 -4.29 9.85
CA ILE A 665 18.28 -4.86 8.56
C ILE A 665 19.00 -4.20 7.37
N LEU A 666 19.16 -2.87 7.39
CA LEU A 666 19.83 -2.12 6.33
C LEU A 666 21.38 -2.16 6.43
N GLY A 667 21.96 -2.92 7.36
CA GLY A 667 23.42 -2.98 7.55
C GLY A 667 24.04 -1.65 7.98
N MET A 668 23.24 -0.72 8.50
CA MET A 668 23.72 0.53 9.07
C MET A 668 24.33 0.26 10.44
N ALA A 669 25.61 -0.07 10.43
CA ALA A 669 26.45 -0.06 11.61
C ALA A 669 26.22 1.22 12.43
N THR A 670 26.29 1.11 13.75
CA THR A 670 26.17 2.24 14.67
C THR A 670 27.41 3.13 14.56
N PHE A 671 27.42 4.00 13.54
CA PHE A 671 28.52 4.90 13.15
C PHE A 671 28.85 5.92 14.24
N THR A 672 29.64 5.46 15.21
CA THR A 672 30.09 6.21 16.38
C THR A 672 31.27 7.11 16.03
N GLY A 673 30.97 8.18 15.26
CA GLY A 673 31.81 9.38 15.22
C GLY A 673 33.13 9.26 14.44
N LYS A 674 33.09 8.69 13.22
CA LYS A 674 34.10 9.01 12.20
C LYS A 674 33.43 9.67 11.01
N GLU A 675 33.91 10.87 10.68
CA GLU A 675 33.43 11.68 9.57
C GLU A 675 33.68 10.94 8.25
N ARG A 676 32.62 10.70 7.49
CA ARG A 676 32.66 9.92 6.24
C ARG A 676 33.09 10.84 5.11
N GLY A 677 34.38 10.81 4.77
CA GLY A 677 34.93 11.51 3.61
C GLY A 677 34.42 10.87 2.30
N GLU A 678 33.85 11.73 1.44
CA GLU A 678 33.36 11.50 0.08
C GLU A 678 32.29 10.39 -0.11
N GLU A 679 31.26 10.73 -0.88
CA GLU A 679 29.94 10.09 -0.82
C GLU A 679 29.82 8.88 -1.76
N GLU A 680 30.58 7.82 -1.49
CA GLU A 680 30.34 6.55 -2.20
C GLU A 680 28.89 6.06 -1.96
N PRO A 681 28.12 5.79 -3.04
CA PRO A 681 26.73 5.41 -2.95
C PRO A 681 26.61 4.09 -2.19
N ILE A 682 25.67 4.05 -1.23
CA ILE A 682 25.50 2.93 -0.31
C ILE A 682 24.94 1.72 -1.08
N LYS A 683 25.82 0.91 -1.67
CA LYS A 683 25.52 -0.41 -2.22
C LYS A 683 25.04 -1.31 -1.09
N ASN A 684 23.72 -1.43 -0.97
CA ASN A 684 23.10 -2.30 0.02
C ASN A 684 22.61 -3.57 -0.68
N PRO A 685 23.34 -4.70 -0.58
CA PRO A 685 22.99 -5.92 -1.29
C PRO A 685 21.63 -6.49 -0.86
N PHE A 686 21.12 -6.12 0.32
CA PHE A 686 19.80 -6.54 0.79
C PHE A 686 18.68 -5.81 0.04
N ILE A 687 18.81 -4.50 -0.17
CA ILE A 687 17.91 -3.73 -1.04
C ILE A 687 18.01 -4.26 -2.47
N GLU A 688 19.23 -4.50 -2.99
CA GLU A 688 19.43 -5.07 -4.33
C GLU A 688 18.77 -6.44 -4.49
N ARG A 689 18.82 -7.31 -3.46
CA ARG A 689 18.13 -8.60 -3.47
C ARG A 689 16.61 -8.46 -3.51
N LEU A 690 16.02 -7.61 -2.67
CA LEU A 690 14.57 -7.35 -2.69
C LEU A 690 14.12 -6.76 -4.03
N CYS A 691 14.91 -5.84 -4.60
CA CYS A 691 14.67 -5.28 -5.93
C CYS A 691 14.71 -6.37 -7.01
N SER A 692 15.70 -7.28 -6.97
CA SER A 692 15.79 -8.41 -7.91
C SER A 692 14.61 -9.38 -7.83
N LEU A 693 13.98 -9.50 -6.66
CA LEU A 693 12.81 -10.34 -6.42
C LEU A 693 11.49 -9.65 -6.84
N LEU A 694 11.42 -8.32 -6.78
CA LEU A 694 10.29 -7.53 -7.28
C LEU A 694 10.18 -7.61 -8.82
N ILE A 695 11.31 -7.54 -9.51
CA ILE A 695 11.40 -7.55 -10.99
C ILE A 695 11.50 -8.95 -11.61
N ASP A 696 11.47 -10.04 -10.82
CA ASP A 696 11.36 -11.38 -11.37
C ASP A 696 9.90 -11.66 -11.77
N PHE A 697 9.62 -11.55 -13.08
CA PHE A 697 8.31 -11.80 -13.67
C PHE A 697 8.13 -13.24 -14.17
N ASN A 698 9.23 -14.00 -14.33
CA ASN A 698 9.17 -15.37 -14.84
C ASN A 698 8.69 -16.37 -13.77
N ARG A 699 8.73 -15.95 -12.51
CA ARG A 699 8.36 -16.77 -11.37
C ARG A 699 6.86 -16.68 -11.08
N ALA A 700 6.21 -17.85 -11.03
CA ALA A 700 4.78 -18.01 -10.72
C ALA A 700 4.36 -17.15 -9.51
N PRO A 701 3.43 -16.19 -9.68
CA PRO A 701 3.24 -15.12 -8.71
C PRO A 701 2.35 -15.52 -7.54
N THR A 702 2.93 -15.66 -6.34
CA THR A 702 2.21 -15.31 -5.12
C THR A 702 2.22 -13.79 -5.01
N ALA A 703 1.18 -13.11 -5.52
CA ALA A 703 1.14 -11.64 -5.61
C ALA A 703 1.42 -10.96 -4.25
N ASN A 704 0.92 -11.58 -3.18
CA ASN A 704 1.20 -11.30 -1.77
C ASN A 704 2.69 -11.05 -1.47
N PHE A 705 3.61 -11.84 -2.02
CA PHE A 705 5.05 -11.70 -1.78
C PHE A 705 5.59 -10.35 -2.25
N LYS A 706 5.17 -9.89 -3.44
CA LYS A 706 5.58 -8.58 -3.97
C LYS A 706 4.92 -7.44 -3.17
N ILE A 707 3.66 -7.61 -2.78
CA ILE A 707 2.94 -6.71 -1.87
C ILE A 707 3.67 -6.60 -0.51
N TYR A 708 4.15 -7.70 0.07
CA TYR A 708 4.93 -7.68 1.32
C TYR A 708 6.28 -6.97 1.16
N ILE A 709 6.96 -7.10 0.01
CA ILE A 709 8.17 -6.30 -0.29
C ILE A 709 7.85 -4.81 -0.35
N LEU A 710 6.79 -4.41 -1.07
CA LEU A 710 6.37 -3.02 -1.20
C LEU A 710 5.96 -2.42 0.15
N MET A 711 5.16 -3.15 0.93
CA MET A 711 4.75 -2.74 2.28
C MET A 711 5.94 -2.61 3.22
N PHE A 712 6.91 -3.53 3.19
CA PHE A 712 8.15 -3.41 3.96
C PHE A 712 8.96 -2.16 3.59
N LEU A 713 9.13 -1.88 2.29
CA LEU A 713 9.87 -0.71 1.81
C LEU A 713 9.17 0.61 2.18
N ALA A 714 7.85 0.68 2.02
CA ALA A 714 7.03 1.84 2.40
C ALA A 714 7.00 2.05 3.92
N GLN A 715 6.90 0.97 4.70
CA GLN A 715 6.94 1.05 6.15
C GLN A 715 8.30 1.52 6.65
N LEU A 716 9.40 1.08 6.04
CA LEU A 716 10.73 1.60 6.34
C LEU A 716 10.86 3.10 6.03
N SER A 717 10.44 3.55 4.84
CA SER A 717 10.58 4.95 4.43
C SER A 717 9.72 5.90 5.27
N VAL A 718 8.47 5.53 5.56
CA VAL A 718 7.54 6.35 6.37
C VAL A 718 7.95 6.37 7.85
N THR A 719 8.45 5.26 8.39
CA THR A 719 8.75 5.15 9.83
C THR A 719 10.06 5.83 10.22
N ASN A 720 11.08 5.84 9.34
CA ASN A 720 12.42 6.31 9.68
C ASN A 720 13.06 7.16 8.56
N PRO A 721 13.37 8.45 8.78
CA PRO A 721 13.98 9.29 7.73
C PRO A 721 15.37 8.80 7.33
N ASP A 722 16.16 8.30 8.28
CA ASP A 722 17.44 7.62 8.04
C ASP A 722 17.29 6.47 7.03
N ALA A 723 16.22 5.66 7.14
CA ALA A 723 15.95 4.55 6.23
C ALA A 723 15.49 5.05 4.86
N CYS A 724 14.62 6.06 4.82
CA CYS A 724 14.19 6.72 3.59
C CYS A 724 15.40 7.26 2.79
N ALA A 725 16.36 7.90 3.46
CA ALA A 725 17.59 8.39 2.85
C ALA A 725 18.47 7.25 2.27
N VAL A 726 18.54 6.08 2.92
CA VAL A 726 19.25 4.90 2.38
C VAL A 726 18.50 4.29 1.18
N LEU A 727 17.16 4.22 1.25
CA LEU A 727 16.31 3.72 0.17
C LEU A 727 16.45 4.60 -1.09
N VAL A 728 16.39 5.93 -0.93
CA VAL A 728 16.64 6.91 -2.02
C VAL A 728 18.10 6.91 -2.46
N GLY A 729 19.04 6.65 -1.54
CA GLY A 729 20.46 6.46 -1.84
C GLY A 729 20.72 5.31 -2.81
N SER A 730 19.93 4.24 -2.76
CA SER A 730 20.03 3.09 -3.67
C SER A 730 19.92 3.49 -5.15
N ASN A 731 20.76 2.88 -6.00
CA ASN A 731 20.75 3.09 -7.45
C ASN A 731 19.89 2.05 -8.20
N VAL A 732 19.30 1.08 -7.51
CA VAL A 732 18.44 0.05 -8.13
C VAL A 732 16.98 0.13 -7.71
N LEU A 733 16.66 0.70 -6.54
CA LEU A 733 15.29 0.71 -6.00
C LEU A 733 14.32 1.42 -6.95
N ILE A 734 14.58 2.68 -7.27
CA ILE A 734 13.69 3.49 -8.12
C ILE A 734 13.56 2.89 -9.54
N PRO A 735 14.64 2.49 -10.24
CA PRO A 735 14.54 1.73 -11.49
C PRO A 735 13.72 0.43 -11.38
N SER A 736 13.76 -0.26 -10.23
CA SER A 736 12.97 -1.48 -10.00
C SER A 736 11.48 -1.19 -9.76
N LEU A 737 11.15 -0.14 -9.02
CA LEU A 737 9.77 0.32 -8.84
C LEU A 737 9.16 0.76 -10.17
N VAL A 738 9.91 1.52 -10.98
CA VAL A 738 9.50 1.96 -12.32
C VAL A 738 9.32 0.78 -13.27
N LEU A 739 10.25 -0.21 -13.26
CA LEU A 739 10.11 -1.41 -14.09
C LEU A 739 8.94 -2.30 -13.65
N TYR A 740 8.65 -2.35 -12.35
CA TYR A 740 7.49 -3.08 -11.80
C TYR A 740 6.16 -2.40 -12.16
N ILE A 741 6.06 -1.07 -12.02
CA ILE A 741 4.93 -0.28 -12.54
C ILE A 741 4.76 -0.51 -14.04
N SER A 742 5.86 -0.50 -14.81
CA SER A 742 5.82 -0.70 -16.25
C SER A 742 5.19 -2.04 -16.63
N HIS A 743 5.61 -3.15 -16.00
CA HIS A 743 4.98 -4.45 -16.21
C HIS A 743 3.48 -4.46 -15.85
N LEU A 744 3.09 -3.89 -14.71
CA LEU A 744 1.68 -3.83 -14.29
C LEU A 744 0.82 -3.01 -15.27
N THR A 745 1.31 -1.85 -15.73
CA THR A 745 0.61 -1.02 -16.73
C THR A 745 0.61 -1.64 -18.13
N THR A 746 1.60 -2.46 -18.47
CA THR A 746 1.61 -3.25 -19.70
C THR A 746 0.49 -4.29 -19.67
N SER A 747 0.43 -5.17 -18.67
CA SER A 747 -0.62 -6.20 -18.61
C SER A 747 -2.04 -5.65 -18.49
N LEU A 748 -2.23 -4.48 -17.86
CA LEU A 748 -3.55 -3.85 -17.75
C LEU A 748 -4.03 -3.18 -19.07
N TRP A 749 -3.16 -2.49 -19.82
CA TRP A 749 -3.55 -1.78 -21.05
C TRP A 749 -3.33 -2.57 -22.35
N GLU A 750 -2.71 -3.76 -22.29
CA GLU A 750 -2.53 -4.66 -23.45
C GLU A 750 -3.45 -5.90 -23.39
N GLU A 751 -4.56 -5.79 -22.65
CA GLU A 751 -5.69 -6.72 -22.59
C GLU A 751 -5.30 -8.20 -22.36
N ASP A 752 -4.51 -8.44 -21.32
CA ASP A 752 -4.15 -9.79 -20.87
C ASP A 752 -5.42 -10.59 -20.50
N GLU A 753 -5.78 -11.57 -21.34
CA GLU A 753 -6.94 -12.45 -21.17
C GLU A 753 -7.01 -13.08 -19.76
N SER A 754 -5.86 -13.36 -19.15
CA SER A 754 -5.80 -13.96 -17.82
C SER A 754 -6.23 -12.99 -16.72
N LEU A 755 -5.91 -11.69 -16.85
CA LEU A 755 -6.38 -10.64 -15.93
C LEU A 755 -7.86 -10.35 -16.13
N ALA A 756 -8.30 -10.19 -17.39
CA ALA A 756 -9.70 -9.96 -17.73
C ALA A 756 -10.62 -11.10 -17.26
N SER A 757 -10.11 -12.34 -17.19
CA SER A 757 -10.84 -13.49 -16.67
C SER A 757 -11.04 -13.51 -15.14
N SER A 758 -10.34 -12.66 -14.38
CA SER A 758 -10.26 -12.75 -12.91
C SER A 758 -10.27 -11.37 -12.23
N ALA A 759 -11.44 -11.00 -11.68
CA ALA A 759 -11.62 -9.78 -10.90
C ALA A 759 -10.70 -9.71 -9.67
N GLU A 760 -10.45 -10.83 -8.97
CA GLU A 760 -9.52 -10.88 -7.82
C GLU A 760 -8.08 -10.60 -8.26
N THR A 761 -7.65 -11.19 -9.39
CA THR A 761 -6.29 -10.97 -9.92
C THR A 761 -6.12 -9.53 -10.40
N THR A 762 -7.11 -8.98 -11.11
CA THR A 762 -7.16 -7.57 -11.52
C THR A 762 -7.11 -6.61 -10.31
N THR A 763 -7.92 -6.88 -9.28
CA THR A 763 -7.89 -6.13 -8.01
C THR A 763 -6.51 -6.17 -7.36
N SER A 764 -5.86 -7.34 -7.36
CA SER A 764 -4.50 -7.51 -6.80
C SER A 764 -3.45 -6.73 -7.60
N PHE A 765 -3.54 -6.75 -8.94
CA PHE A 765 -2.67 -5.97 -9.84
C PHE A 765 -2.82 -4.46 -9.62
N VAL A 766 -4.06 -3.94 -9.56
CA VAL A 766 -4.32 -2.52 -9.34
C VAL A 766 -3.87 -2.08 -7.95
N ARG A 767 -4.09 -2.90 -6.90
CA ARG A 767 -3.56 -2.61 -5.55
C ARG A 767 -2.03 -2.60 -5.51
N ALA A 768 -1.36 -3.51 -6.20
CA ALA A 768 0.10 -3.52 -6.30
C ALA A 768 0.63 -2.29 -7.08
N LEU A 769 -0.05 -1.88 -8.16
CA LEU A 769 0.25 -0.69 -8.96
C LEU A 769 0.10 0.59 -8.14
N ASN A 770 -1.00 0.72 -7.40
CA ASN A 770 -1.26 1.80 -6.46
C ASN A 770 -0.15 1.87 -5.40
N GLN A 771 0.11 0.78 -4.67
CA GLN A 771 1.15 0.72 -3.64
C GLN A 771 2.55 1.08 -4.17
N THR A 772 2.93 0.60 -5.36
CA THR A 772 4.23 0.89 -5.96
C THR A 772 4.37 2.37 -6.34
N THR A 773 3.30 2.95 -6.89
CA THR A 773 3.26 4.36 -7.30
C THR A 773 3.24 5.30 -6.08
N PHE A 774 2.47 5.00 -5.03
CA PHE A 774 2.52 5.73 -3.75
C PHE A 774 3.90 5.66 -3.09
N LEU A 775 4.54 4.49 -3.08
CA LEU A 775 5.90 4.32 -2.57
C LEU A 775 6.89 5.17 -3.36
N LEU A 776 6.81 5.15 -4.70
CA LEU A 776 7.67 5.97 -5.55
C LEU A 776 7.43 7.47 -5.33
N TYR A 777 6.18 7.93 -5.28
CA TYR A 777 5.81 9.32 -4.94
C TYR A 777 6.46 9.76 -3.61
N HIS A 778 6.29 8.96 -2.56
CA HIS A 778 6.86 9.25 -1.25
C HIS A 778 8.40 9.27 -1.24
N LEU A 779 9.07 8.42 -2.02
CA LEU A 779 10.53 8.44 -2.18
C LEU A 779 11.05 9.64 -2.99
N ILE A 780 10.23 10.27 -3.83
CA ILE A 780 10.60 11.46 -4.63
C ILE A 780 10.37 12.75 -3.82
N PHE A 781 9.18 12.89 -3.24
CA PHE A 781 8.67 14.12 -2.63
C PHE A 781 8.74 14.14 -1.08
N GLY A 782 8.99 12.99 -0.44
CA GLY A 782 9.05 12.88 1.02
C GLY A 782 10.39 13.27 1.65
N ILE A 783 11.38 13.68 0.85
CA ILE A 783 12.69 14.16 1.31
C ILE A 783 12.93 15.57 0.77
N GLU A 784 13.40 16.48 1.62
CA GLU A 784 13.92 17.79 1.21
C GLU A 784 15.47 17.76 1.17
N PRO A 785 16.12 18.22 0.09
CA PRO A 785 15.54 18.64 -1.19
C PRO A 785 14.99 17.45 -2.00
N CYS A 786 13.95 17.72 -2.80
CA CYS A 786 13.30 16.70 -3.64
C CYS A 786 14.30 15.97 -4.54
N LEU A 787 14.07 14.68 -4.76
CA LEU A 787 14.98 13.84 -5.51
C LEU A 787 15.03 14.22 -7.00
N ASN A 788 16.24 14.37 -7.55
CA ASN A 788 16.44 14.48 -9.00
C ASN A 788 16.22 13.11 -9.68
N LEU A 789 14.96 12.80 -9.95
CA LEU A 789 14.53 11.54 -10.57
C LEU A 789 15.10 11.37 -11.99
N ARG A 790 15.14 12.45 -12.79
CA ARG A 790 15.72 12.44 -14.15
C ARG A 790 17.18 11.97 -14.13
N TYR A 791 17.98 12.47 -13.18
CA TYR A 791 19.37 12.01 -12.96
C TYR A 791 19.44 10.55 -12.52
N LYS A 792 18.62 10.12 -11.54
CA LYS A 792 18.59 8.73 -11.04
C LYS A 792 18.20 7.71 -12.13
N LEU A 793 17.28 8.06 -13.04
CA LEU A 793 16.91 7.21 -14.17
C LEU A 793 18.01 7.17 -15.25
N GLN A 794 18.67 8.29 -15.53
CA GLN A 794 19.80 8.34 -16.48
C GLN A 794 21.04 7.56 -16.00
N HIS A 795 21.26 7.45 -14.68
CA HIS A 795 22.38 6.74 -14.07
C HIS A 795 21.99 5.37 -13.49
N ALA A 796 20.85 4.82 -13.91
CA ALA A 796 20.45 3.46 -13.57
C ALA A 796 21.41 2.44 -14.21
N PRO A 797 21.78 1.34 -13.52
CA PRO A 797 22.70 0.35 -14.08
C PRO A 797 22.06 -0.38 -15.26
N HIS A 798 22.75 -0.40 -16.41
CA HIS A 798 22.22 -0.86 -17.70
C HIS A 798 21.54 -2.25 -17.66
N ARG A 799 22.00 -3.16 -16.80
CA ARG A 799 21.31 -4.43 -16.55
C ARG A 799 20.83 -4.46 -15.09
N PRO A 800 19.55 -4.76 -14.83
CA PRO A 800 18.49 -5.11 -15.80
C PRO A 800 17.84 -3.91 -16.51
N PHE A 801 18.10 -2.67 -16.10
CA PHE A 801 17.29 -1.48 -16.43
C PHE A 801 17.55 -0.85 -17.82
N ASN A 802 17.69 -1.67 -18.87
CA ASN A 802 17.80 -1.17 -20.25
C ASN A 802 16.54 -0.37 -20.60
N ASN A 803 16.72 0.79 -21.25
CA ASN A 803 15.64 1.67 -21.69
C ASN A 803 14.69 2.15 -20.57
N ILE A 804 15.13 2.17 -19.30
CA ILE A 804 14.25 2.50 -18.16
C ILE A 804 13.59 3.89 -18.27
N SER A 805 14.25 4.88 -18.88
CA SER A 805 13.65 6.19 -19.13
C SER A 805 12.50 6.14 -20.15
N HIS A 806 12.55 5.25 -21.14
CA HIS A 806 11.44 5.02 -22.07
C HIS A 806 10.31 4.26 -21.40
N ALA A 807 10.63 3.20 -20.63
CA ALA A 807 9.65 2.48 -19.83
C ALA A 807 8.92 3.41 -18.84
N PHE A 808 9.64 4.33 -18.18
CA PHE A 808 9.07 5.39 -17.36
C PHE A 808 8.06 6.24 -18.14
N VAL A 809 8.49 6.86 -19.25
CA VAL A 809 7.64 7.77 -20.04
C VAL A 809 6.37 7.08 -20.54
N VAL A 810 6.46 5.86 -21.06
CA VAL A 810 5.28 5.12 -21.55
C VAL A 810 4.34 4.76 -20.40
N SER A 811 4.87 4.28 -19.27
CA SER A 811 4.04 3.79 -18.16
C SER A 811 3.36 4.93 -17.40
N PHE A 812 4.09 6.02 -17.12
CA PHE A 812 3.52 7.20 -16.49
C PHE A 812 2.64 8.01 -17.44
N GLY A 813 2.94 8.04 -18.74
CA GLY A 813 2.03 8.61 -19.74
C GLY A 813 0.71 7.85 -19.85
N ARG A 814 0.74 6.50 -19.85
CA ARG A 814 -0.46 5.67 -19.74
C ARG A 814 -1.28 6.04 -18.50
N LEU A 815 -0.66 6.02 -17.31
CA LEU A 815 -1.34 6.35 -16.05
C LEU A 815 -1.88 7.79 -15.98
N SER A 816 -1.19 8.77 -16.56
CA SER A 816 -1.53 10.20 -16.41
C SER A 816 -2.55 10.71 -17.42
N TYR A 817 -2.67 10.06 -18.59
CA TYR A 817 -3.37 10.60 -19.77
C TYR A 817 -4.23 9.60 -20.55
N CYS A 818 -4.14 8.29 -20.31
CA CYS A 818 -5.12 7.33 -20.86
C CYS A 818 -6.32 7.17 -19.93
N ASP A 819 -7.48 6.94 -20.51
CA ASP A 819 -8.61 6.38 -19.76
C ASP A 819 -8.25 4.96 -19.25
N PRO A 820 -8.74 4.54 -18.07
CA PRO A 820 -8.59 3.16 -17.61
C PRO A 820 -9.37 2.19 -18.52
N PRO A 821 -8.88 0.95 -18.72
CA PRO A 821 -9.53 -0.03 -19.58
C PRO A 821 -11.00 -0.29 -19.23
N SER A 822 -11.85 -0.30 -20.27
CA SER A 822 -13.30 -0.36 -20.13
C SER A 822 -13.83 -1.67 -19.53
N TRP A 823 -13.03 -2.73 -19.56
CA TRP A 823 -13.32 -4.05 -18.95
C TRP A 823 -13.09 -4.10 -17.44
N ILE A 824 -12.38 -3.14 -16.83
CA ILE A 824 -12.14 -3.09 -15.38
C ILE A 824 -13.40 -2.61 -14.65
N GLU A 825 -13.76 -3.29 -13.56
CA GLU A 825 -14.91 -2.95 -12.70
C GLU A 825 -14.88 -1.48 -12.23
N THR A 826 -16.07 -0.88 -12.09
CA THR A 826 -16.20 0.56 -11.82
C THR A 826 -15.56 0.99 -10.50
N GLU A 827 -15.61 0.18 -9.44
CA GLU A 827 -14.96 0.53 -8.16
C GLU A 827 -13.43 0.61 -8.31
N ILE A 828 -12.83 -0.40 -8.95
CA ILE A 828 -11.39 -0.48 -9.24
C ILE A 828 -10.97 0.64 -10.21
N ARG A 829 -11.85 1.05 -11.13
CA ARG A 829 -11.62 2.16 -12.06
C ARG A 829 -11.37 3.49 -11.35
N HIS A 830 -12.16 3.80 -10.33
CA HIS A 830 -11.94 5.03 -9.53
C HIS A 830 -10.59 5.00 -8.77
N GLU A 831 -10.07 3.82 -8.39
CA GLU A 831 -8.70 3.73 -7.84
C GLU A 831 -7.63 4.13 -8.88
N LEU A 832 -7.80 3.74 -10.14
CA LEU A 832 -6.90 4.11 -11.25
C LEU A 832 -7.05 5.59 -11.65
N GLU A 833 -8.26 6.12 -11.68
CA GLU A 833 -8.53 7.55 -11.92
C GLU A 833 -7.82 8.43 -10.88
N PHE A 834 -7.90 8.05 -9.59
CA PHE A 834 -7.16 8.72 -8.51
C PHE A 834 -5.63 8.63 -8.71
N LEU A 835 -5.12 7.52 -9.23
CA LEU A 835 -3.70 7.36 -9.51
C LEU A 835 -3.20 8.31 -10.60
N SER A 836 -4.07 8.77 -11.51
CA SER A 836 -3.67 9.62 -12.64
C SER A 836 -3.09 10.97 -12.24
N GLU A 837 -3.54 11.56 -11.13
CA GLU A 837 -2.98 12.81 -10.60
C GLU A 837 -1.58 12.59 -10.03
N ILE A 838 -1.40 11.53 -9.23
CA ILE A 838 -0.12 11.15 -8.61
C ILE A 838 0.91 10.74 -9.68
N ALA A 839 0.48 10.05 -10.73
CA ALA A 839 1.31 9.70 -11.86
C ALA A 839 1.78 10.94 -12.65
N ARG A 840 0.91 11.95 -12.78
CA ARG A 840 1.22 13.21 -13.47
C ARG A 840 2.26 14.03 -12.71
N ASP A 841 2.10 14.17 -11.39
CA ASP A 841 3.09 14.82 -10.51
C ASP A 841 4.48 14.15 -10.63
N ILE A 842 4.53 12.82 -10.69
CA ILE A 842 5.78 12.06 -10.90
C ILE A 842 6.36 12.28 -12.31
N LEU A 843 5.52 12.35 -13.34
CA LEU A 843 5.92 12.53 -14.73
C LEU A 843 6.55 13.91 -14.96
N GLU A 844 5.92 14.98 -14.45
CA GLU A 844 6.38 16.36 -14.59
C GLU A 844 7.77 16.61 -13.97
N VAL A 845 8.18 15.85 -12.95
CA VAL A 845 9.53 15.92 -12.35
C VAL A 845 10.63 15.40 -13.31
N VAL A 846 10.28 14.62 -14.33
CA VAL A 846 11.22 14.05 -15.32
C VAL A 846 11.05 14.69 -16.70
N VAL A 847 9.81 14.95 -17.10
CA VAL A 847 9.40 15.36 -18.43
C VAL A 847 8.63 16.69 -18.32
N ASP A 848 9.32 17.79 -18.61
CA ASP A 848 8.80 19.16 -18.49
C ASP A 848 8.80 19.87 -19.86
N GLY A 849 7.91 20.83 -20.04
CA GLY A 849 7.73 21.60 -21.26
C GLY A 849 7.31 20.74 -22.47
N PRO A 850 7.88 20.97 -23.68
CA PRO A 850 7.38 20.38 -24.91
C PRO A 850 7.59 18.85 -25.00
N GLU A 851 8.45 18.26 -24.17
CA GLU A 851 8.53 16.81 -24.02
C GLU A 851 7.22 16.28 -23.40
N GLY A 852 6.63 17.00 -22.43
CA GLY A 852 5.38 16.65 -21.76
C GLY A 852 4.16 16.81 -22.67
N ASP A 853 4.08 17.95 -23.38
CA ASP A 853 3.04 18.18 -24.41
C ASP A 853 3.02 17.05 -25.47
N SER A 854 4.21 16.55 -25.85
CA SER A 854 4.37 15.46 -26.81
C SER A 854 3.90 14.10 -26.26
N VAL A 855 4.12 13.84 -24.96
CA VAL A 855 3.62 12.62 -24.30
C VAL A 855 2.10 12.68 -24.15
N TRP A 856 1.53 13.82 -23.74
CA TRP A 856 0.08 14.02 -23.70
C TRP A 856 -0.54 13.78 -25.08
N ALA A 857 -0.04 14.43 -26.12
CA ALA A 857 -0.54 14.28 -27.49
C ALA A 857 -0.43 12.85 -28.05
N ALA A 858 0.56 12.06 -27.60
CA ALA A 858 0.69 10.65 -27.99
C ALA A 858 -0.35 9.72 -27.35
N PHE A 859 -0.99 10.13 -26.24
CA PHE A 859 -2.03 9.36 -25.55
C PHE A 859 -3.44 9.94 -25.75
N GLN A 860 -3.57 11.16 -26.26
CA GLN A 860 -4.83 11.60 -26.88
C GLN A 860 -5.02 10.89 -28.23
N THR A 861 -5.66 9.73 -28.22
CA THR A 861 -6.16 9.12 -29.46
C THR A 861 -7.11 10.10 -30.14
N GLU A 862 -6.75 10.61 -31.32
CA GLU A 862 -7.63 11.47 -32.12
C GLU A 862 -8.97 10.74 -32.34
N PRO A 863 -10.10 11.27 -31.82
CA PRO A 863 -11.35 10.53 -31.80
C PRO A 863 -12.00 10.53 -33.19
N HIS A 864 -11.63 9.55 -34.01
CA HIS A 864 -12.16 9.28 -35.34
C HIS A 864 -11.98 10.35 -36.44
N ASP A 865 -11.56 11.59 -36.13
CA ASP A 865 -11.45 12.66 -37.14
C ASP A 865 -10.48 12.35 -38.30
N ALA A 866 -9.50 11.46 -38.12
CA ALA A 866 -8.68 10.96 -39.23
C ALA A 866 -9.49 10.20 -40.31
N SER A 867 -10.60 9.55 -39.92
CA SER A 867 -11.58 8.96 -40.85
C SER A 867 -12.58 9.98 -41.42
N ALA A 868 -12.71 11.15 -40.78
CA ALA A 868 -13.37 12.34 -41.32
C ALA A 868 -12.35 13.27 -42.03
N THR A 869 -11.36 12.68 -42.73
CA THR A 869 -10.61 13.40 -43.77
C THR A 869 -11.59 13.68 -44.92
N ASP A 870 -12.30 14.80 -44.78
CA ASP A 870 -13.52 15.17 -45.50
C ASP A 870 -13.53 14.67 -46.95
N GLU A 871 -14.38 13.67 -47.21
CA GLU A 871 -14.45 13.00 -48.52
C GLU A 871 -14.91 14.00 -49.60
N GLU A 872 -15.69 15.02 -49.19
CA GLU A 872 -16.05 16.18 -50.01
C GLU A 872 -14.84 17.09 -50.32
N GLU A 873 -13.85 17.22 -49.43
CA GLU A 873 -12.60 17.95 -49.74
C GLU A 873 -11.65 17.14 -50.64
N MET A 874 -11.59 15.82 -50.48
CA MET A 874 -10.86 14.96 -51.43
C MET A 874 -11.50 14.98 -52.81
N GLU A 875 -12.83 14.89 -52.91
CA GLU A 875 -13.55 15.00 -54.18
C GLU A 875 -13.41 16.41 -54.78
N ALA A 876 -13.51 17.48 -53.98
CA ALA A 876 -13.29 18.85 -54.44
C ALA A 876 -11.86 19.08 -54.99
N ARG A 877 -10.84 18.46 -54.39
CA ARG A 877 -9.46 18.48 -54.91
C ARG A 877 -9.31 17.69 -56.21
N LEU A 878 -10.08 16.61 -56.40
CA LEU A 878 -10.14 15.86 -57.66
C LEU A 878 -10.82 16.67 -58.78
N ILE A 879 -11.97 17.28 -58.48
CA ILE A 879 -12.77 18.08 -59.44
C ILE A 879 -12.09 19.41 -59.77
N GLY A 880 -11.31 19.98 -58.86
CA GLY A 880 -10.57 21.23 -59.05
C GLY A 880 -9.32 21.13 -59.93
N GLY A 881 -8.89 19.93 -60.33
CA GLY A 881 -7.60 19.71 -61.01
C GLY A 881 -7.55 20.06 -62.51
N ASP A 882 -8.67 19.91 -63.24
CA ASP A 882 -8.71 20.03 -64.72
C ASP A 882 -9.46 21.30 -65.19
N ARG A 883 -8.81 22.48 -65.12
CA ARG A 883 -9.23 23.73 -65.80
C ARG A 883 -8.09 24.64 -66.22
#